data_AF-A0A5S3WC37-F1
#
_entry.id   AF-A0A5S3WC37-F1
#
_cell.length_a   1.000
_cell.length_b   1.000
_cell.length_c   1.000
_cell.angle_alpha   90.00
_cell.angle_beta   90.00
_cell.angle_gamma   90.00
#
_symmetry.space_group_name_H-M   'P 1'
#
loop_
_entity.id
_entity.type
_entity.pdbx_description
1 polymer ?
#
loop_
_entity_poly.entity_id
_entity_poly.type
_entity_poly.pdbx_seq_one_letter_code
_entity_poly.pdbx_strand_id
1 'polypeptide(L)'
;MSFHLNTFLKNQILDDNLSYLYLLSLIKKQKGKKLTKAIYSELDDIDKLKRRVIRQVERYRQIVDQNMALERDGSNLVLTPLKSIQVKNFRGFSSLNDNDQGTLIPFSKGVNVFFSPNGGGKTSLCEAIEYSLTDNLKEANRRNTPLKNYIKNGGAPSIICKLVNGVVPKSPFWNSCFIDRNRLQEFSLLGSKDTNVKQTDVLATLFELEEVDDIVNGMVKPASFKAEEFIRTSGQERYEGVSQNLADKRRLRKTKIDEIQEEQQLLAKLFGLEKYDSAHIVTRKNYFDRLKKHLMLSTQKFEVASEEIKLDSLSKYINSIAWLIELLASRGNLLATHASKVNYKDLYKAIQNFGDMSDIENCPTCETPIKDVQKHPKQVAEDELPKLEFLEQASITCKKIEHQLQERITVSSAYLQTYLELNRDTLSEDLVFAIDSVLSSNKSDSAEYLTRLSALNEFSAAIETLNDEIRAKNKRVANQAKRLESLNFKIDKIEEKLRSASVFETSISTKSVTLSEIHEEIIRLLTQSKAHSSQILRDEEFNDFAKQLEDSYKKLFSELNEYKRGVEAENISGIELSTLNYYNQINQHDNPNEIVSEVKFQQRGGTYRIILKMQDGREDDAFCVLSEGHLRGLGLALLLSVAKKNCHPVIVFDDVVNAIDTEHRSNIIDMFSEDDYLKQVQRIITTHDRMFWEKISNKHKRATDADTFSSQILKSTPKGIVIQNFGVSYSQKVKEALETYDIRQALVYSRIWFETMVNEYCVRNQIQITTTFSSRQLKKDNWLEISLEATYNEFAKSLNGNVDTFNYLKNDLINWGGQNQEHHAFDEYNYNFSHATTSLEVQTIYEKLWVFEAQLNQDKTIEKLNNEKAEHERIREQTTRQLANQGFVDNAAQELVQNCRDRLERANSELRLLNKILEQV
;
A
#
# COMPACT_ATOMS: atom_id res chain seq x y z
N MET A 1 -8.29 -23.21 -8.00
CA MET A 1 -9.61 -22.90 -7.40
C MET A 1 -10.25 -24.24 -7.29
N SER A 2 -10.70 -24.58 -6.09
CA SER A 2 -11.45 -25.79 -5.80
C SER A 2 -12.64 -25.94 -6.73
N PHE A 3 -13.09 -27.18 -6.89
CA PHE A 3 -14.29 -27.49 -7.65
C PHE A 3 -15.52 -26.76 -7.09
N HIS A 4 -15.68 -26.78 -5.77
CA HIS A 4 -16.82 -26.20 -5.09
C HIS A 4 -16.87 -24.67 -5.23
N LEU A 5 -15.74 -23.97 -5.08
CA LEU A 5 -15.69 -22.53 -5.29
C LEU A 5 -15.98 -22.15 -6.75
N ASN A 6 -15.43 -22.89 -7.71
CA ASN A 6 -15.73 -22.65 -9.12
C ASN A 6 -17.22 -22.86 -9.44
N THR A 7 -17.84 -23.89 -8.86
CA THR A 7 -19.27 -24.19 -9.06
C THR A 7 -20.14 -23.09 -8.47
N PHE A 8 -19.83 -22.65 -7.25
CA PHE A 8 -20.47 -21.49 -6.64
C PHE A 8 -20.36 -20.23 -7.53
N LEU A 9 -19.13 -19.87 -7.93
CA LEU A 9 -18.89 -18.69 -8.77
C LEU A 9 -19.61 -18.77 -10.12
N LYS A 10 -19.67 -19.95 -10.75
CA LYS A 10 -20.39 -20.17 -12.01
C LYS A 10 -21.88 -19.89 -11.88
N ASN A 11 -22.51 -20.37 -10.81
CA ASN A 11 -23.95 -20.17 -10.60
C ASN A 11 -24.29 -18.70 -10.30
N GLN A 12 -23.37 -17.99 -9.64
CA GLN A 12 -23.60 -16.63 -9.16
C GLN A 12 -23.15 -15.53 -10.14
N ILE A 13 -22.33 -15.84 -11.15
CA ILE A 13 -21.80 -14.83 -12.10
C ILE A 13 -22.87 -14.24 -13.03
N LEU A 14 -24.05 -14.87 -13.10
CA LEU A 14 -25.18 -14.41 -13.90
C LEU A 14 -25.95 -13.25 -13.25
N ASP A 15 -25.64 -12.89 -12.00
CA ASP A 15 -26.22 -11.74 -11.33
C ASP A 15 -25.84 -10.43 -12.04
N ASP A 16 -26.78 -9.48 -12.13
CA ASP A 16 -26.59 -8.19 -12.79
C ASP A 16 -26.15 -7.06 -11.83
N ASN A 17 -26.17 -7.30 -10.52
CA ASN A 17 -25.75 -6.33 -9.52
C ASN A 17 -24.22 -6.16 -9.55
N LEU A 18 -23.77 -4.97 -9.97
CA LEU A 18 -22.37 -4.65 -10.12
C LEU A 18 -21.56 -4.73 -8.82
N SER A 19 -22.16 -4.39 -7.68
CA SER A 19 -21.50 -4.47 -6.37
C SER A 19 -21.33 -5.93 -5.91
N TYR A 20 -22.28 -6.80 -6.24
CA TYR A 20 -22.18 -8.25 -6.02
C TYR A 20 -21.11 -8.88 -6.94
N LEU A 21 -21.14 -8.54 -8.23
CA LEU A 21 -20.11 -8.96 -9.20
C LEU A 21 -18.70 -8.51 -8.82
N TYR A 22 -18.56 -7.32 -8.23
CA TYR A 22 -17.29 -6.85 -7.69
C TYR A 22 -16.78 -7.79 -6.59
N LEU A 23 -17.64 -8.19 -5.65
CA LEU A 23 -17.28 -9.13 -4.58
C LEU A 23 -16.86 -10.50 -5.13
N LEU A 24 -17.59 -11.04 -6.13
CA LEU A 24 -17.20 -12.28 -6.80
C LEU A 24 -15.83 -12.16 -7.48
N SER A 25 -15.54 -11.02 -8.11
CA SER A 25 -14.24 -10.75 -8.74
C SER A 25 -13.09 -10.72 -7.71
N LEU A 26 -13.35 -10.19 -6.50
CA LEU A 26 -12.39 -10.17 -5.41
C LEU A 26 -12.11 -11.58 -4.88
N ILE A 27 -13.15 -12.40 -4.67
CA ILE A 27 -13.01 -13.81 -4.27
C ILE A 27 -12.10 -14.57 -5.23
N LYS A 28 -12.33 -14.41 -6.54
CA LYS A 28 -11.53 -15.06 -7.57
C LYS A 28 -10.05 -14.61 -7.56
N LYS A 29 -9.77 -13.36 -7.19
CA LYS A 29 -8.44 -12.75 -7.22
C LYS A 29 -7.63 -12.97 -5.94
N GLN A 30 -8.27 -12.96 -4.77
CA GLN A 30 -7.60 -12.90 -3.46
C GLN A 30 -7.91 -14.12 -2.57
N LYS A 31 -7.60 -15.32 -3.08
CA LYS A 31 -7.73 -16.60 -2.36
C LYS A 31 -7.22 -16.50 -0.91
N GLY A 32 -8.11 -16.68 0.08
CA GLY A 32 -7.77 -16.82 1.50
C GLY A 32 -7.31 -15.56 2.25
N LYS A 33 -7.38 -14.35 1.67
CA LYS A 33 -7.11 -13.09 2.41
C LYS A 33 -8.41 -12.53 2.99
N LYS A 34 -8.31 -11.77 4.09
CA LYS A 34 -9.47 -11.05 4.69
C LYS A 34 -10.15 -10.19 3.63
N LEU A 35 -11.26 -10.67 3.09
CA LEU A 35 -12.00 -10.05 1.97
C LEU A 35 -12.33 -8.59 2.29
N THR A 36 -12.71 -8.33 3.54
CA THR A 36 -13.02 -6.99 4.03
C THR A 36 -11.85 -6.01 3.87
N LYS A 37 -10.61 -6.44 4.20
CA LYS A 37 -9.42 -5.58 4.04
C LYS A 37 -9.14 -5.24 2.57
N ALA A 38 -9.40 -6.18 1.67
CA ALA A 38 -9.25 -5.96 0.23
C ALA A 38 -10.26 -4.94 -0.29
N ILE A 39 -11.52 -5.04 0.17
CA ILE A 39 -12.59 -4.08 -0.10
C ILE A 39 -12.12 -2.67 0.31
N TYR A 40 -11.68 -2.48 1.56
CA TYR A 40 -11.17 -1.18 2.03
C TYR A 40 -10.01 -0.61 1.21
N SER A 41 -9.15 -1.46 0.63
CA SER A 41 -7.99 -1.01 -0.14
C SER A 41 -8.26 -0.67 -1.62
N GLU A 42 -9.33 -1.21 -2.23
CA GLU A 42 -9.61 -1.02 -3.66
C GLU A 42 -10.74 -0.01 -3.93
N LEU A 43 -11.45 0.46 -2.89
CA LEU A 43 -12.66 1.29 -3.01
C LEU A 43 -12.44 2.79 -3.31
N ASP A 44 -11.23 3.24 -3.65
CA ASP A 44 -10.96 4.67 -3.84
C ASP A 44 -11.55 5.29 -5.12
N ASP A 45 -11.60 4.53 -6.22
CA ASP A 45 -12.04 5.01 -7.55
C ASP A 45 -13.07 4.06 -8.15
N ILE A 46 -14.34 4.43 -8.01
CA ILE A 46 -15.48 3.63 -8.47
C ILE A 46 -15.53 3.52 -9.99
N ASP A 47 -15.25 4.56 -10.77
CA ASP A 47 -15.37 4.47 -12.23
C ASP A 47 -14.34 3.52 -12.82
N LYS A 48 -13.13 3.54 -12.26
CA LYS A 48 -12.09 2.58 -12.62
C LYS A 48 -12.41 1.17 -12.13
N LEU A 49 -13.08 1.05 -10.98
CA LEU A 49 -13.52 -0.22 -10.41
C LEU A 49 -14.67 -0.83 -11.23
N LYS A 50 -15.76 -0.10 -11.47
CA LYS A 50 -16.90 -0.50 -12.32
C LYS A 50 -16.43 -1.01 -13.69
N ARG A 51 -15.62 -0.24 -14.41
CA ARG A 51 -15.06 -0.64 -15.71
C ARG A 51 -14.16 -1.86 -15.67
N ARG A 52 -13.47 -2.09 -14.54
CA ARG A 52 -12.60 -3.26 -14.35
C ARG A 52 -13.43 -4.50 -14.05
N VAL A 53 -14.43 -4.37 -13.18
CA VAL A 53 -15.34 -5.44 -12.79
C VAL A 53 -16.12 -5.94 -14.01
N ILE A 54 -16.75 -5.03 -14.77
CA ILE A 54 -17.49 -5.39 -16.00
C ILE A 54 -16.60 -6.21 -16.94
N ARG A 55 -15.39 -5.71 -17.28
CA ARG A 55 -14.46 -6.42 -18.15
C ARG A 55 -14.04 -7.80 -17.61
N GLN A 56 -13.82 -7.92 -16.30
CA GLN A 56 -13.44 -9.19 -15.69
C GLN A 56 -14.59 -10.20 -15.68
N VAL A 57 -15.81 -9.71 -15.41
CA VAL A 57 -17.03 -10.51 -15.39
C VAL A 57 -17.38 -10.98 -16.79
N GLU A 58 -17.38 -10.10 -17.80
CA GLU A 58 -17.61 -10.46 -19.20
C GLU A 58 -16.62 -11.52 -19.68
N ARG A 59 -15.33 -11.35 -19.36
CA ARG A 59 -14.31 -12.36 -19.67
C ARG A 59 -14.58 -13.68 -18.96
N TYR A 60 -15.11 -13.66 -17.74
CA TYR A 60 -15.44 -14.88 -17.03
C TYR A 60 -16.72 -15.53 -17.56
N ARG A 61 -17.78 -14.75 -17.85
CA ARG A 61 -19.01 -15.23 -18.50
C ARG A 61 -18.70 -15.91 -19.82
N GLN A 62 -17.83 -15.34 -20.66
CA GLN A 62 -17.37 -15.97 -21.91
C GLN A 62 -16.68 -17.33 -21.69
N ILE A 63 -15.93 -17.50 -20.59
CA ILE A 63 -15.28 -18.78 -20.25
C ILE A 63 -16.31 -19.77 -19.66
N VAL A 64 -17.31 -19.27 -18.94
CA VAL A 64 -18.34 -20.08 -18.28
C VAL A 64 -19.36 -20.61 -19.29
N ASP A 65 -19.82 -19.79 -20.24
CA ASP A 65 -20.76 -20.16 -21.30
C ASP A 65 -20.18 -21.22 -22.26
N GLN A 66 -18.86 -21.23 -22.49
CA GLN A 66 -18.20 -22.24 -23.33
C GLN A 66 -18.08 -23.63 -22.66
N ASN A 67 -18.35 -23.73 -21.36
CA ASN A 67 -18.23 -24.96 -20.57
C ASN A 67 -19.55 -25.38 -19.90
N MET A 68 -20.71 -24.93 -20.41
CA MET A 68 -22.02 -25.33 -19.88
C MET A 68 -22.33 -26.79 -20.20
N ALA A 69 -21.87 -27.68 -19.32
CA ALA A 69 -22.61 -28.80 -18.72
C ALA A 69 -21.67 -29.50 -17.74
N LEU A 70 -21.66 -29.05 -16.49
CA LEU A 70 -21.34 -29.95 -15.37
C LEU A 70 -22.59 -29.98 -14.51
N GLU A 71 -23.65 -30.53 -15.10
CA GLU A 71 -24.78 -30.98 -14.30
C GLU A 71 -24.23 -31.97 -13.27
N ARG A 72 -24.54 -31.71 -12.00
CA ARG A 72 -24.34 -32.65 -10.90
C ARG A 72 -25.20 -33.91 -11.04
N ASP A 73 -26.05 -33.98 -12.06
CA ASP A 73 -26.80 -35.17 -12.44
C ASP A 73 -25.84 -36.23 -13.03
N GLY A 74 -25.11 -36.88 -12.13
CA GLY A 74 -24.42 -38.15 -12.39
C GLY A 74 -25.37 -39.28 -12.78
N SER A 75 -26.69 -39.03 -12.82
CA SER A 75 -27.71 -39.98 -13.29
C SER A 75 -27.50 -40.42 -14.73
N ASN A 76 -26.83 -39.62 -15.57
CA ASN A 76 -26.52 -39.96 -16.97
C ASN A 76 -25.03 -40.33 -17.23
N LEU A 77 -24.13 -40.13 -16.26
CA LEU A 77 -22.70 -40.39 -16.42
C LEU A 77 -22.34 -41.74 -15.79
N VAL A 78 -22.20 -42.79 -16.61
CA VAL A 78 -21.82 -44.13 -16.13
C VAL A 78 -20.31 -44.30 -16.26
N LEU A 79 -19.59 -44.26 -15.14
CA LEU A 79 -18.21 -44.75 -15.09
C LEU A 79 -18.23 -46.28 -15.13
N THR A 80 -17.25 -46.91 -15.78
CA THR A 80 -17.04 -48.36 -15.71
C THR A 80 -15.62 -48.62 -15.20
N PRO A 81 -15.27 -49.85 -14.78
CA PRO A 81 -13.91 -50.14 -14.31
C PRO A 81 -12.85 -49.67 -15.31
N LEU A 82 -11.74 -49.14 -14.79
CA LEU A 82 -10.58 -48.77 -15.57
C LEU A 82 -9.97 -50.03 -16.17
N LYS A 83 -9.64 -49.99 -17.46
CA LYS A 83 -8.94 -51.07 -18.17
C LYS A 83 -7.43 -50.84 -18.18
N SER A 84 -7.02 -49.60 -18.45
CA SER A 84 -5.60 -49.24 -18.46
C SER A 84 -5.41 -47.72 -18.43
N ILE A 85 -4.30 -47.25 -17.89
CA ILE A 85 -3.85 -45.87 -18.02
C ILE A 85 -2.45 -45.82 -18.63
N GLN A 86 -2.25 -44.94 -19.60
CA GLN A 86 -0.95 -44.66 -20.22
C GLN A 86 -0.52 -43.24 -19.87
N VAL A 87 0.65 -43.09 -19.27
CA VAL A 87 1.12 -41.83 -18.67
C VAL A 87 2.50 -41.45 -19.19
N LYS A 88 2.63 -40.26 -19.78
CA LYS A 88 3.87 -39.69 -20.32
C LYS A 88 4.09 -38.28 -19.79
N ASN A 89 5.32 -37.98 -19.34
CA ASN A 89 5.76 -36.63 -18.92
C ASN A 89 4.85 -35.94 -17.87
N PHE A 90 4.17 -36.75 -17.06
CA PHE A 90 3.29 -36.31 -16.00
C PHE A 90 3.89 -36.72 -14.66
N ARG A 91 4.03 -35.78 -13.73
CA ARG A 91 4.60 -35.93 -12.37
C ARG A 91 5.09 -37.35 -12.00
N GLY A 92 6.41 -37.56 -11.98
CA GLY A 92 7.02 -38.85 -11.64
C GLY A 92 7.11 -39.83 -12.82
N PHE A 93 6.22 -39.72 -13.80
CA PHE A 93 6.36 -40.38 -15.10
C PHE A 93 7.12 -39.49 -16.08
N SER A 94 7.94 -40.10 -16.93
CA SER A 94 8.70 -39.42 -17.99
C SER A 94 8.73 -40.30 -19.23
N SER A 95 9.27 -39.77 -20.34
CA SER A 95 9.53 -40.53 -21.55
C SER A 95 11.02 -40.83 -21.74
N LEU A 96 11.32 -42.00 -22.30
CA LEU A 96 12.67 -42.42 -22.67
C LEU A 96 13.20 -41.71 -23.92
N ASN A 97 12.32 -41.44 -24.89
CA ASN A 97 12.62 -40.73 -26.13
C ASN A 97 11.33 -40.14 -26.75
N ASP A 98 11.43 -39.45 -27.88
CA ASP A 98 10.29 -38.78 -28.53
C ASP A 98 9.19 -39.76 -28.98
N ASN A 99 9.60 -40.99 -29.36
CA ASN A 99 8.70 -42.06 -29.83
C ASN A 99 8.02 -42.83 -28.69
N ASP A 100 8.54 -42.71 -27.46
CA ASP A 100 7.99 -43.37 -26.28
C ASP A 100 6.62 -42.79 -25.92
N GLN A 101 5.60 -43.65 -25.82
CA GLN A 101 4.24 -43.27 -25.46
C GLN A 101 4.03 -43.20 -23.93
N GLY A 102 5.08 -43.44 -23.14
CA GLY A 102 5.07 -43.43 -21.69
C GLY A 102 4.66 -44.77 -21.08
N THR A 103 4.57 -44.81 -19.76
CA THR A 103 4.30 -46.03 -18.98
C THR A 103 2.83 -46.44 -19.14
N LEU A 104 2.59 -47.66 -19.63
CA LEU A 104 1.28 -48.29 -19.70
C LEU A 104 1.03 -49.16 -18.47
N ILE A 105 -0.11 -48.95 -17.82
CA ILE A 105 -0.51 -49.63 -16.59
C ILE A 105 -1.86 -50.31 -16.86
N PRO A 106 -1.91 -51.65 -16.94
CA PRO A 106 -3.18 -52.38 -17.04
C PRO A 106 -3.82 -52.53 -15.64
N PHE A 107 -5.15 -52.54 -15.59
CA PHE A 107 -5.93 -52.79 -14.37
C PHE A 107 -6.86 -54.00 -14.56
N SER A 108 -7.03 -54.77 -13.49
CA SER A 108 -8.03 -55.83 -13.32
C SER A 108 -9.35 -55.24 -12.81
N LYS A 109 -10.48 -55.92 -13.02
CA LYS A 109 -11.82 -55.38 -12.70
C LYS A 109 -12.13 -55.30 -11.20
N GLY A 110 -11.43 -56.08 -10.37
CA GLY A 110 -11.61 -56.11 -8.92
C GLY A 110 -10.54 -55.31 -8.19
N VAL A 111 -9.61 -55.99 -7.51
CA VAL A 111 -8.61 -55.38 -6.63
C VAL A 111 -7.28 -55.22 -7.36
N ASN A 112 -6.71 -54.01 -7.32
CA ASN A 112 -5.43 -53.67 -7.92
C ASN A 112 -4.54 -53.08 -6.84
N VAL A 113 -3.47 -53.77 -6.45
CA VAL A 113 -2.59 -53.34 -5.36
C VAL A 113 -1.22 -52.95 -5.90
N PHE A 114 -0.78 -51.75 -5.54
CA PHE A 114 0.48 -51.16 -5.95
C PHE A 114 1.37 -50.93 -4.73
N PHE A 115 2.42 -51.73 -4.60
CA PHE A 115 3.39 -51.59 -3.53
C PHE A 115 4.59 -50.75 -3.97
N SER A 116 5.03 -49.85 -3.10
CA SER A 116 6.27 -49.10 -3.33
C SER A 116 6.78 -48.42 -2.07
N PRO A 117 8.10 -48.33 -1.85
CA PRO A 117 8.70 -47.43 -0.85
C PRO A 117 8.31 -45.95 -1.05
N ASN A 118 8.65 -45.12 -0.07
CA ASN A 118 8.45 -43.67 -0.18
C ASN A 118 9.22 -43.09 -1.38
N GLY A 119 8.57 -42.23 -2.15
CA GLY A 119 9.14 -41.66 -3.38
C GLY A 119 9.09 -42.58 -4.62
N GLY A 120 8.55 -43.80 -4.52
CA GLY A 120 8.51 -44.72 -5.66
C GLY A 120 7.35 -44.56 -6.66
N GLY A 121 6.52 -43.52 -6.51
CA GLY A 121 5.52 -43.12 -7.52
C GLY A 121 4.05 -43.40 -7.20
N LYS A 122 3.70 -43.80 -5.97
CA LYS A 122 2.32 -44.10 -5.53
C LYS A 122 1.35 -42.94 -5.77
N THR A 123 1.61 -41.79 -5.13
CA THR A 123 0.79 -40.59 -5.28
C THR A 123 0.78 -40.08 -6.72
N SER A 124 1.89 -40.20 -7.45
CA SER A 124 1.94 -39.87 -8.89
C SER A 124 0.96 -40.69 -9.73
N LEU A 125 0.81 -41.99 -9.43
CA LEU A 125 -0.18 -42.84 -10.09
C LEU A 125 -1.60 -42.41 -9.72
N CYS A 126 -1.89 -42.22 -8.44
CA CYS A 126 -3.20 -41.77 -7.97
C CYS A 126 -3.59 -40.42 -8.59
N GLU A 127 -2.66 -39.46 -8.64
CA GLU A 127 -2.86 -38.16 -9.29
C GLU A 127 -3.04 -38.29 -10.81
N ALA A 128 -2.34 -39.19 -11.49
CA ALA A 128 -2.56 -39.43 -12.92
C ALA A 128 -3.98 -39.94 -13.19
N ILE A 129 -4.49 -40.82 -12.33
CA ILE A 129 -5.87 -41.31 -12.38
C ILE A 129 -6.84 -40.17 -12.06
N GLU A 130 -6.61 -39.40 -10.99
CA GLU A 130 -7.42 -38.25 -10.57
C GLU A 130 -7.57 -37.22 -11.69
N TYR A 131 -6.45 -36.81 -12.29
CA TYR A 131 -6.45 -35.88 -13.41
C TYR A 131 -7.20 -36.45 -14.62
N SER A 132 -7.05 -37.75 -14.90
CA SER A 132 -7.74 -38.39 -16.02
C SER A 132 -9.27 -38.41 -15.86
N LEU A 133 -9.77 -38.50 -14.62
CA LEU A 133 -11.21 -38.53 -14.32
C LEU A 133 -11.80 -37.14 -14.11
N THR A 134 -11.05 -36.17 -13.60
CA THR A 134 -11.61 -34.90 -13.09
C THR A 134 -11.09 -33.63 -13.77
N ASP A 135 -10.03 -33.74 -14.60
CA ASP A 135 -9.28 -32.60 -15.17
C ASP A 135 -8.73 -31.61 -14.12
N ASN A 136 -8.65 -32.03 -12.86
CA ASN A 136 -8.12 -31.24 -11.75
C ASN A 136 -7.26 -32.12 -10.83
N LEU A 137 -6.48 -31.48 -9.95
CA LEU A 137 -5.72 -32.15 -8.90
C LEU A 137 -5.88 -31.41 -7.59
N LYS A 138 -6.32 -32.11 -6.55
CA LYS A 138 -6.50 -31.54 -5.20
C LYS A 138 -5.18 -30.99 -4.64
N GLU A 139 -4.11 -31.78 -4.71
CA GLU A 139 -2.81 -31.41 -4.12
C GLU A 139 -2.14 -30.22 -4.86
N ALA A 140 -2.45 -29.98 -6.14
CA ALA A 140 -2.01 -28.78 -6.84
C ALA A 140 -2.61 -27.50 -6.22
N ASN A 141 -3.90 -27.56 -5.86
CA ASN A 141 -4.59 -26.46 -5.19
C ASN A 141 -4.07 -26.26 -3.76
N ARG A 142 -3.87 -27.34 -2.98
CA ARG A 142 -3.27 -27.30 -1.62
C ARG A 142 -1.90 -26.62 -1.61
N ARG A 143 -1.03 -26.91 -2.59
CA ARG A 143 0.30 -26.29 -2.73
C ARG A 143 0.29 -24.91 -3.39
N ASN A 144 -0.89 -24.36 -3.65
CA ASN A 144 -1.07 -23.08 -4.35
C ASN A 144 -0.25 -22.98 -5.66
N THR A 145 -0.13 -24.09 -6.39
CA THR A 145 0.67 -24.18 -7.61
C THR A 145 -0.24 -24.29 -8.83
N PRO A 146 -0.02 -23.52 -9.91
CA PRO A 146 -0.83 -23.65 -11.12
C PRO A 146 -0.78 -25.08 -11.69
N LEU A 147 -1.94 -25.67 -11.98
CA LEU A 147 -2.08 -27.06 -12.44
C LEU A 147 -1.13 -27.39 -13.61
N LYS A 148 -1.02 -26.50 -14.59
CA LYS A 148 -0.11 -26.66 -15.75
C LYS A 148 1.36 -26.85 -15.38
N ASN A 149 1.82 -26.18 -14.32
CA ASN A 149 3.21 -26.30 -13.86
C ASN A 149 3.37 -27.54 -12.99
N TYR A 150 2.35 -27.83 -12.19
CA TYR A 150 2.34 -28.92 -11.24
C TYR A 150 2.41 -30.30 -11.89
N ILE A 151 1.64 -30.50 -12.97
CA ILE A 151 1.56 -31.80 -13.65
C ILE A 151 2.80 -32.11 -14.50
N LYS A 152 3.60 -31.11 -14.84
CA LYS A 152 4.64 -31.24 -15.85
C LYS A 152 5.88 -31.95 -15.31
N ASN A 153 6.36 -32.95 -16.03
CA ASN A 153 7.66 -33.56 -15.79
C ASN A 153 8.42 -33.68 -17.13
N GLY A 154 9.26 -32.70 -17.43
CA GLY A 154 9.99 -32.63 -18.72
C GLY A 154 9.12 -32.14 -19.88
N GLY A 155 8.78 -33.03 -20.82
CA GLY A 155 8.04 -32.70 -22.06
C GLY A 155 6.57 -32.32 -21.85
N ALA A 156 5.76 -32.36 -22.93
CA ALA A 156 4.32 -32.15 -22.83
C ALA A 156 3.65 -33.35 -22.12
N PRO A 157 2.88 -33.13 -21.04
CA PRO A 157 2.20 -34.21 -20.33
C PRO A 157 1.11 -34.83 -21.22
N SER A 158 1.03 -36.16 -21.24
CA SER A 158 -0.01 -36.92 -21.94
C SER A 158 -0.51 -38.05 -21.06
N ILE A 159 -1.82 -38.13 -20.88
CA ILE A 159 -2.49 -39.20 -20.13
C ILE A 159 -3.62 -39.75 -20.99
N ILE A 160 -3.61 -41.06 -21.23
CA ILE A 160 -4.68 -41.77 -21.93
C ILE A 160 -5.21 -42.85 -20.99
N CYS A 161 -6.37 -42.59 -20.39
CA CYS A 161 -7.08 -43.57 -19.57
C CYS A 161 -8.19 -44.23 -20.39
N LYS A 162 -8.24 -45.57 -20.38
CA LYS A 162 -9.23 -46.38 -21.07
C LYS A 162 -10.09 -47.10 -20.05
N LEU A 163 -11.40 -47.03 -20.22
CA LEU A 163 -12.35 -47.84 -19.47
C LEU A 163 -12.50 -49.22 -20.10
N VAL A 164 -13.11 -50.16 -19.38
CA VAL A 164 -13.54 -51.44 -19.96
C VAL A 164 -14.55 -51.19 -21.08
N ASN A 165 -15.49 -50.27 -20.87
CA ASN A 165 -16.50 -49.87 -21.84
C ASN A 165 -16.43 -48.36 -22.10
N GLY A 166 -15.85 -47.95 -23.23
CA GLY A 166 -15.87 -46.55 -23.70
C GLY A 166 -14.72 -45.68 -23.19
N VAL A 167 -14.94 -44.37 -23.22
CA VAL A 167 -13.99 -43.31 -22.85
C VAL A 167 -14.42 -42.70 -21.51
N VAL A 168 -13.46 -42.19 -20.74
CA VAL A 168 -13.73 -41.56 -19.44
C VAL A 168 -14.67 -40.35 -19.59
N PRO A 169 -15.85 -40.35 -18.93
CA PRO A 169 -16.71 -39.19 -18.83
C PRO A 169 -16.14 -38.22 -17.79
N LYS A 170 -15.25 -37.31 -18.19
CA LYS A 170 -14.55 -36.44 -17.24
C LYS A 170 -15.52 -35.54 -16.47
N SER A 171 -15.48 -35.62 -15.15
CA SER A 171 -16.33 -34.83 -14.26
C SER A 171 -15.70 -34.70 -12.87
N PRO A 172 -15.78 -33.53 -12.23
CA PRO A 172 -15.39 -33.39 -10.83
C PRO A 172 -16.26 -34.21 -9.86
N PHE A 173 -17.41 -34.73 -10.32
CA PHE A 173 -18.22 -35.68 -9.55
C PHE A 173 -17.41 -36.90 -9.10
N TRP A 174 -16.39 -37.30 -9.86
CA TRP A 174 -15.53 -38.44 -9.51
C TRP A 174 -14.54 -38.15 -8.38
N ASN A 175 -14.50 -36.93 -7.81
CA ASN A 175 -13.61 -36.60 -6.68
C ASN A 175 -13.82 -37.51 -5.46
N SER A 176 -15.06 -37.94 -5.20
CA SER A 176 -15.40 -38.85 -4.10
C SER A 176 -14.97 -40.30 -4.34
N CYS A 177 -14.45 -40.63 -5.53
CA CYS A 177 -13.77 -41.91 -5.78
C CYS A 177 -12.36 -41.96 -5.15
N PHE A 178 -11.78 -40.81 -4.79
CA PHE A 178 -10.40 -40.71 -4.30
C PHE A 178 -10.36 -40.48 -2.80
N ILE A 179 -9.72 -41.41 -2.09
CA ILE A 179 -9.49 -41.34 -0.65
C ILE A 179 -7.98 -41.27 -0.45
N ASP A 180 -7.47 -40.15 0.05
CA ASP A 180 -6.05 -39.94 0.31
C ASP A 180 -5.71 -39.93 1.80
N ARG A 181 -4.49 -40.36 2.12
CA ARG A 181 -3.94 -40.36 3.48
C ARG A 181 -4.01 -38.98 4.15
N ASN A 182 -3.66 -37.90 3.45
CA ASN A 182 -3.57 -36.56 4.03
C ASN A 182 -4.94 -36.07 4.50
N ARG A 183 -6.01 -36.33 3.74
CA ARG A 183 -7.38 -35.96 4.11
C ARG A 183 -7.86 -36.65 5.38
N LEU A 184 -7.51 -37.93 5.59
CA LEU A 184 -7.84 -38.63 6.84
C LEU A 184 -7.06 -38.09 8.04
N GLN A 185 -5.78 -37.77 7.83
CA GLN A 185 -4.94 -37.19 8.85
C GLN A 185 -5.38 -35.77 9.23
N GLU A 186 -5.75 -34.95 8.25
CA GLU A 186 -6.34 -33.62 8.50
C GLU A 186 -7.63 -33.75 9.30
N PHE A 187 -8.52 -34.68 8.92
CA PHE A 187 -9.75 -34.94 9.66
C PHE A 187 -9.50 -35.33 11.12
N SER A 188 -8.54 -36.21 11.42
CA SER A 188 -8.28 -36.65 12.79
C SER A 188 -7.65 -35.59 13.69
N LEU A 189 -7.04 -34.55 13.10
CA LEU A 189 -6.37 -33.46 13.83
C LEU A 189 -7.28 -32.24 14.07
N LEU A 190 -8.51 -32.25 13.56
CA LEU A 190 -9.48 -31.17 13.73
C LEU A 190 -9.84 -30.98 15.21
N GLY A 191 -9.62 -29.77 15.73
CA GLY A 191 -9.90 -29.41 17.13
C GLY A 191 -8.69 -29.42 18.06
N SER A 192 -7.53 -29.91 17.63
CA SER A 192 -6.28 -29.79 18.41
C SER A 192 -5.70 -28.37 18.31
N LYS A 193 -5.40 -27.73 19.45
CA LYS A 193 -4.78 -26.39 19.49
C LYS A 193 -3.34 -26.38 18.99
N ASP A 194 -2.66 -27.53 19.02
CA ASP A 194 -1.21 -27.64 18.76
C ASP A 194 -0.86 -27.75 17.27
N THR A 195 -1.85 -27.97 16.39
CA THR A 195 -1.61 -28.25 14.96
C THR A 195 -1.66 -27.00 14.07
N ASN A 196 -1.87 -25.80 14.62
CA ASN A 196 -2.19 -24.58 13.87
C ASN A 196 -3.39 -24.72 12.90
N VAL A 197 -4.10 -25.85 12.92
CA VAL A 197 -5.33 -26.08 12.16
C VAL A 197 -6.42 -25.32 12.90
N LYS A 198 -7.03 -24.33 12.25
CA LYS A 198 -8.15 -23.56 12.83
C LYS A 198 -9.28 -24.53 13.20
N GLN A 199 -10.16 -24.16 14.14
CA GLN A 199 -11.44 -24.86 14.32
C GLN A 199 -12.31 -24.65 13.06
N THR A 200 -11.97 -25.34 11.98
CA THR A 200 -12.73 -25.43 10.74
C THR A 200 -13.87 -26.41 10.92
N ASP A 201 -14.87 -26.30 10.06
CA ASP A 201 -15.97 -27.25 10.03
C ASP A 201 -15.45 -28.65 9.70
N VAL A 202 -15.81 -29.61 10.56
CA VAL A 202 -15.37 -31.01 10.48
C VAL A 202 -15.68 -31.64 9.12
N LEU A 203 -16.86 -31.33 8.59
CA LEU A 203 -17.32 -31.88 7.33
C LEU A 203 -16.73 -31.14 6.12
N ALA A 204 -16.30 -29.89 6.27
CA ALA A 204 -15.73 -29.13 5.17
C ALA A 204 -14.41 -29.76 4.68
N THR A 205 -13.57 -30.26 5.59
CA THR A 205 -12.34 -30.99 5.24
C THR A 205 -12.64 -32.34 4.59
N LEU A 206 -13.68 -33.04 5.05
CA LEU A 206 -14.09 -34.31 4.45
C LEU A 206 -14.82 -34.16 3.12
N PHE A 207 -15.37 -33.00 2.77
CA PHE A 207 -16.09 -32.78 1.51
C PHE A 207 -15.44 -31.71 0.62
N GLU A 208 -14.17 -31.36 0.85
CA GLU A 208 -13.38 -30.44 0.02
C GLU A 208 -13.98 -29.01 -0.09
N LEU A 209 -14.56 -28.54 1.00
CA LEU A 209 -15.14 -27.21 1.14
C LEU A 209 -14.19 -26.23 1.85
N GLU A 210 -12.91 -26.56 2.01
CA GLU A 210 -11.96 -25.75 2.81
C GLU A 210 -11.81 -24.33 2.24
N GLU A 211 -11.70 -24.19 0.91
CA GLU A 211 -11.60 -22.86 0.27
C GLU A 211 -12.87 -22.02 0.52
N VAL A 212 -14.06 -22.64 0.53
CA VAL A 212 -15.33 -21.94 0.79
C VAL A 212 -15.43 -21.56 2.27
N ASP A 213 -15.08 -22.49 3.16
CA ASP A 213 -15.08 -22.27 4.62
C ASP A 213 -14.07 -21.18 5.01
N ASP A 214 -12.88 -21.16 4.41
CA ASP A 214 -11.86 -20.14 4.63
C ASP A 214 -12.34 -18.74 4.19
N ILE A 215 -13.09 -18.65 3.09
CA ILE A 215 -13.68 -17.37 2.64
C ILE A 215 -14.71 -16.89 3.67
N VAL A 216 -15.64 -17.76 4.08
CA VAL A 216 -16.68 -17.44 5.06
C VAL A 216 -16.06 -17.02 6.39
N ASN A 217 -15.06 -17.75 6.88
CA ASN A 217 -14.34 -17.43 8.11
C ASN A 217 -13.45 -16.17 7.99
N GLY A 218 -13.03 -15.82 6.77
CA GLY A 218 -12.28 -14.61 6.46
C GLY A 218 -13.15 -13.35 6.32
N MET A 219 -14.46 -13.51 6.20
CA MET A 219 -15.45 -12.44 6.19
C MET A 219 -15.80 -12.01 7.62
N VAL A 220 -16.13 -10.72 7.79
CA VAL A 220 -16.74 -10.26 9.03
C VAL A 220 -18.23 -10.58 9.00
N LYS A 221 -18.87 -10.69 10.17
CA LYS A 221 -20.33 -10.87 10.22
C LYS A 221 -21.01 -9.72 9.46
N PRO A 222 -22.10 -9.97 8.71
CA PRO A 222 -22.78 -8.92 7.95
C PRO A 222 -23.16 -7.69 8.78
N ALA A 223 -23.57 -7.87 10.04
CA ALA A 223 -23.91 -6.77 10.95
C ALA A 223 -22.72 -5.85 11.33
N SER A 224 -21.49 -6.31 11.10
CA SER A 224 -20.25 -5.56 11.38
C SER A 224 -19.64 -4.93 10.12
N PHE A 225 -20.16 -5.25 8.93
CA PHE A 225 -19.75 -4.61 7.69
C PHE A 225 -20.63 -3.39 7.45
N LYS A 226 -20.09 -2.19 7.67
CA LYS A 226 -20.84 -0.93 7.60
C LYS A 226 -20.40 -0.10 6.41
N ALA A 227 -21.33 0.21 5.51
CA ALA A 227 -21.07 1.14 4.41
C ALA A 227 -20.77 2.57 4.90
N GLU A 228 -21.21 2.91 6.12
CA GLU A 228 -21.03 4.22 6.77
C GLU A 228 -19.57 4.72 6.75
N GLU A 229 -18.60 3.81 6.91
CA GLU A 229 -17.17 4.14 6.92
C GLU A 229 -16.64 4.61 5.55
N PHE A 230 -17.38 4.35 4.48
CA PHE A 230 -17.02 4.74 3.11
C PHE A 230 -17.71 6.02 2.65
N ILE A 231 -18.68 6.54 3.41
CA ILE A 231 -19.50 7.68 2.97
C ILE A 231 -18.62 8.93 2.77
N ARG A 232 -18.75 9.55 1.60
CA ARG A 232 -18.06 10.79 1.25
C ARG A 232 -19.00 11.99 1.40
N THR A 233 -18.57 12.97 2.20
CA THR A 233 -19.26 14.27 2.40
C THR A 233 -18.44 15.46 1.90
N SER A 234 -17.22 15.21 1.40
CA SER A 234 -16.24 16.25 1.07
C SER A 234 -16.72 17.22 -0.02
N GLY A 235 -17.52 16.77 -0.99
CA GLY A 235 -18.13 17.64 -2.00
C GLY A 235 -19.13 18.63 -1.38
N GLN A 236 -19.97 18.15 -0.46
CA GLN A 236 -21.02 18.92 0.20
C GLN A 236 -20.43 20.00 1.10
N GLU A 237 -19.48 19.63 1.98
CA GLU A 237 -18.81 20.56 2.90
C GLU A 237 -18.10 21.71 2.15
N ARG A 238 -17.40 21.37 1.06
CA ARG A 238 -16.73 22.37 0.21
C ARG A 238 -17.72 23.28 -0.51
N TYR A 239 -18.84 22.73 -0.97
CA TYR A 239 -19.89 23.52 -1.64
C TYR A 239 -20.54 24.51 -0.67
N GLU A 240 -20.85 24.08 0.57
CA GLU A 240 -21.42 24.96 1.61
C GLU A 240 -20.47 26.11 1.94
N GLY A 241 -19.18 25.83 2.14
CA GLY A 241 -18.17 26.87 2.39
C GLY A 241 -18.05 27.88 1.24
N VAL A 242 -18.06 27.42 -0.02
CA VAL A 242 -18.03 28.31 -1.20
C VAL A 242 -19.33 29.12 -1.32
N SER A 243 -20.48 28.51 -1.04
CA SER A 243 -21.79 29.18 -1.07
C SER A 243 -21.86 30.33 -0.06
N GLN A 244 -21.36 30.11 1.15
CA GLN A 244 -21.28 31.14 2.19
C GLN A 244 -20.34 32.29 1.80
N ASN A 245 -19.12 31.98 1.34
CA ASN A 245 -18.17 32.99 0.85
C ASN A 245 -18.75 33.83 -0.30
N LEU A 246 -19.51 33.19 -1.20
CA LEU A 246 -20.14 33.86 -2.32
C LEU A 246 -21.26 34.80 -1.86
N ALA A 247 -22.04 34.43 -0.84
CA ALA A 247 -23.03 35.31 -0.23
C ALA A 247 -22.37 36.54 0.40
N ASP A 248 -21.26 36.37 1.12
CA ASP A 248 -20.53 37.46 1.76
C ASP A 248 -19.92 38.43 0.74
N LYS A 249 -19.28 37.90 -0.33
CA LYS A 249 -18.74 38.74 -1.41
C LYS A 249 -19.83 39.48 -2.18
N ARG A 250 -21.02 38.88 -2.38
CA ARG A 250 -22.18 39.56 -2.98
C ARG A 250 -22.68 40.72 -2.10
N ARG A 251 -22.71 40.54 -0.78
CA ARG A 251 -23.05 41.62 0.17
C ARG A 251 -22.02 42.75 0.09
N LEU A 252 -20.73 42.42 0.15
CA LEU A 252 -19.64 43.40 0.05
C LEU A 252 -19.67 44.18 -1.27
N ARG A 253 -19.94 43.51 -2.40
CA ARG A 253 -20.11 44.15 -3.71
C ARG A 253 -21.22 45.19 -3.69
N LYS A 254 -22.36 44.87 -3.09
CA LYS A 254 -23.49 45.80 -2.96
C LYS A 254 -23.08 47.03 -2.14
N THR A 255 -22.48 46.83 -0.97
CA THR A 255 -21.98 47.93 -0.12
C THR A 255 -21.01 48.85 -0.86
N LYS A 256 -20.07 48.30 -1.64
CA LYS A 256 -19.10 49.11 -2.41
C LYS A 256 -19.74 49.89 -3.55
N ILE A 257 -20.76 49.33 -4.21
CA ILE A 257 -21.54 50.06 -5.22
C ILE A 257 -22.27 51.24 -4.56
N ASP A 258 -22.91 51.02 -3.42
CA ASP A 258 -23.64 52.05 -2.68
C ASP A 258 -22.68 53.18 -2.23
N GLU A 259 -21.50 52.84 -1.68
CA GLU A 259 -20.45 53.82 -1.30
C GLU A 259 -19.96 54.67 -2.49
N ILE A 260 -19.78 54.06 -3.68
CA ILE A 260 -19.36 54.78 -4.89
C ILE A 260 -20.45 55.74 -5.35
N GLN A 261 -21.71 55.32 -5.33
CA GLN A 261 -22.85 56.14 -5.72
C GLN A 261 -23.02 57.35 -4.80
N GLU A 262 -22.82 57.18 -3.49
CA GLU A 262 -22.85 58.29 -2.52
C GLU A 262 -21.75 59.34 -2.80
N GLU A 263 -20.50 58.91 -3.02
CA GLU A 263 -19.40 59.83 -3.34
C GLU A 263 -19.57 60.53 -4.69
N GLN A 264 -20.06 59.81 -5.69
CA GLN A 264 -20.43 60.38 -6.99
C GLN A 264 -21.48 61.49 -6.82
N GLN A 265 -22.48 61.27 -5.96
CA GLN A 265 -23.51 62.27 -5.69
C GLN A 265 -22.98 63.48 -4.91
N LEU A 266 -22.06 63.29 -3.97
CA LEU A 266 -21.37 64.39 -3.28
C LEU A 266 -20.51 65.22 -4.26
N LEU A 267 -19.81 64.56 -5.18
CA LEU A 267 -19.03 65.22 -6.24
C LEU A 267 -19.93 66.00 -7.21
N ALA A 268 -21.11 65.46 -7.55
CA ALA A 268 -22.12 66.18 -8.34
C ALA A 268 -22.61 67.45 -7.62
N LYS A 269 -22.96 67.34 -6.34
CA LYS A 269 -23.37 68.48 -5.50
C LYS A 269 -22.30 69.54 -5.40
N LEU A 270 -21.02 69.15 -5.29
CA LEU A 270 -19.90 70.09 -5.27
C LEU A 270 -19.93 71.03 -6.48
N PHE A 271 -20.24 70.51 -7.67
CA PHE A 271 -20.36 71.30 -8.90
C PHE A 271 -21.76 71.83 -9.21
N GLY A 272 -22.73 71.65 -8.31
CA GLY A 272 -24.11 72.13 -8.47
C GLY A 272 -24.92 71.34 -9.50
N LEU A 273 -24.59 70.07 -9.70
CA LEU A 273 -25.32 69.15 -10.56
C LEU A 273 -26.34 68.35 -9.73
N GLU A 274 -27.53 68.10 -10.27
CA GLU A 274 -28.56 67.29 -9.59
C GLU A 274 -28.19 65.81 -9.53
N LYS A 275 -27.47 65.30 -10.53
CA LYS A 275 -27.02 63.92 -10.64
C LYS A 275 -25.57 63.88 -11.11
N TYR A 276 -24.87 62.81 -10.70
CA TYR A 276 -23.54 62.53 -11.23
C TYR A 276 -23.59 62.17 -12.71
N ASP A 277 -22.77 62.87 -13.48
CA ASP A 277 -22.48 62.55 -14.87
C ASP A 277 -21.02 62.92 -15.14
N SER A 278 -20.23 61.95 -15.60
CA SER A 278 -18.77 62.11 -15.72
C SER A 278 -18.38 63.20 -16.72
N ALA A 279 -19.11 63.35 -17.82
CA ALA A 279 -18.85 64.37 -18.84
C ALA A 279 -19.16 65.78 -18.30
N HIS A 280 -20.24 65.94 -17.56
CA HIS A 280 -20.60 67.22 -16.94
C HIS A 280 -19.62 67.63 -15.84
N ILE A 281 -19.14 66.68 -15.02
CA ILE A 281 -18.11 66.95 -13.99
C ILE A 281 -16.83 67.49 -14.64
N VAL A 282 -16.31 66.80 -15.66
CA VAL A 282 -15.10 67.23 -16.39
C VAL A 282 -15.30 68.62 -17.00
N THR A 283 -16.47 68.87 -17.60
CA THR A 283 -16.80 70.17 -18.19
C THR A 283 -16.81 71.29 -17.14
N ARG A 284 -17.39 71.05 -15.96
CA ARG A 284 -17.42 72.03 -14.86
C ARG A 284 -16.04 72.26 -14.25
N LYS A 285 -15.24 71.21 -14.09
CA LYS A 285 -13.84 71.31 -13.64
C LYS A 285 -13.03 72.20 -14.58
N ASN A 286 -13.11 71.95 -15.89
CA ASN A 286 -12.46 72.76 -16.92
C ASN A 286 -12.92 74.22 -16.92
N TYR A 287 -14.21 74.48 -16.66
CA TYR A 287 -14.73 75.83 -16.50
C TYR A 287 -14.08 76.55 -15.31
N PHE A 288 -14.02 75.90 -14.15
CA PHE A 288 -13.40 76.47 -12.95
C PHE A 288 -11.88 76.67 -13.11
N ASP A 289 -11.18 75.77 -13.79
CA ASP A 289 -9.76 75.94 -14.13
C ASP A 289 -9.53 77.15 -15.04
N ARG A 290 -10.35 77.32 -16.08
CA ARG A 290 -10.29 78.50 -16.96
C ARG A 290 -10.61 79.79 -16.20
N LEU A 291 -11.62 79.74 -15.33
CA LEU A 291 -12.00 80.88 -14.50
C LEU A 291 -10.88 81.27 -13.53
N LYS A 292 -10.22 80.30 -12.89
CA LYS A 292 -9.03 80.52 -12.05
C LYS A 292 -7.93 81.22 -12.84
N LYS A 293 -7.57 80.69 -14.02
CA LYS A 293 -6.54 81.30 -14.90
C LYS A 293 -6.89 82.73 -15.30
N HIS A 294 -8.15 82.99 -15.67
CA HIS A 294 -8.60 84.34 -16.02
C HIS A 294 -8.53 85.31 -14.83
N LEU A 295 -8.92 84.87 -13.62
CA LEU A 295 -8.83 85.68 -12.41
C LEU A 295 -7.37 85.98 -12.05
N MET A 296 -6.46 85.00 -12.17
CA MET A 296 -5.02 85.20 -11.95
C MET A 296 -4.39 86.18 -12.97
N LEU A 297 -4.80 86.14 -14.23
CA LEU A 297 -4.35 87.13 -15.23
C LEU A 297 -4.89 88.54 -14.92
N SER A 298 -6.06 88.63 -14.26
CA SER A 298 -6.65 89.90 -13.86
C SER A 298 -5.93 90.53 -12.66
N THR A 299 -5.24 89.75 -11.82
CA THR A 299 -4.45 90.25 -10.69
C THR A 299 -3.07 90.79 -11.10
N GLN A 300 -2.58 90.48 -12.30
CA GLN A 300 -1.31 90.99 -12.82
C GLN A 300 -1.37 92.43 -13.37
N LYS A 301 -2.57 93.03 -13.46
CA LYS A 301 -2.81 94.37 -14.03
C LYS A 301 -2.76 95.51 -13.00
N PHE A 302 -2.42 95.23 -11.76
CA PHE A 302 -2.42 96.22 -10.66
C PHE A 302 -1.04 96.88 -10.51
N GLU A 303 -1.03 98.21 -10.35
CA GLU A 303 0.19 99.02 -10.22
C GLU A 303 0.81 98.95 -8.80
N VAL A 304 2.11 99.24 -8.68
CA VAL A 304 2.86 99.28 -7.40
C VAL A 304 3.21 100.74 -7.04
N ALA A 305 3.19 101.08 -5.74
CA ALA A 305 3.46 102.43 -5.22
C ALA A 305 4.94 102.86 -5.38
N SER A 306 5.21 104.17 -5.49
CA SER A 306 6.54 104.79 -5.68
C SER A 306 6.79 105.94 -4.67
N GLU A 307 8.04 106.32 -4.36
CA GLU A 307 8.38 107.37 -3.35
C GLU A 307 8.64 108.77 -3.94
N GLU A 308 8.32 109.86 -3.21
CA GLU A 308 8.47 111.30 -3.61
C GLU A 308 9.87 111.89 -3.32
N ILE A 309 10.39 112.82 -4.14
CA ILE A 309 11.61 113.61 -3.83
C ILE A 309 11.29 114.75 -2.86
N LYS A 310 11.96 114.81 -1.72
CA LYS A 310 11.85 115.95 -0.80
C LYS A 310 12.97 116.96 -0.99
N LEU A 311 12.74 118.01 -1.79
CA LEU A 311 13.66 119.15 -1.96
C LEU A 311 14.00 119.85 -0.64
N ASP A 312 13.04 119.95 0.26
CA ASP A 312 13.23 120.48 1.62
C ASP A 312 14.27 119.71 2.44
N SER A 313 14.46 118.43 2.12
CA SER A 313 15.52 117.63 2.74
C SER A 313 16.88 117.97 2.14
N LEU A 314 16.96 118.16 0.81
CA LEU A 314 18.20 118.54 0.11
C LEU A 314 18.67 119.96 0.49
N SER A 315 17.75 120.91 0.66
CA SER A 315 18.06 122.28 1.12
C SER A 315 18.66 122.29 2.53
N LYS A 316 18.19 121.40 3.42
CA LYS A 316 18.79 121.20 4.76
C LYS A 316 20.23 120.69 4.66
N TYR A 317 20.53 119.79 3.70
CA TYR A 317 21.91 119.33 3.48
C TYR A 317 22.79 120.45 2.94
N ILE A 318 22.32 121.24 1.96
CA ILE A 318 23.03 122.41 1.42
C ILE A 318 23.39 123.39 2.55
N ASN A 319 22.41 123.81 3.35
CA ASN A 319 22.62 124.75 4.45
C ASN A 319 23.54 124.17 5.54
N SER A 320 23.39 122.88 5.87
CA SER A 320 24.24 122.21 6.85
C SER A 320 25.68 122.10 6.39
N ILE A 321 25.92 121.78 5.12
CA ILE A 321 27.27 121.65 4.53
C ILE A 321 27.94 123.04 4.48
N ALA A 322 27.23 124.07 4.02
CA ALA A 322 27.72 125.45 4.01
C ALA A 322 28.16 125.93 5.39
N TRP A 323 27.29 125.73 6.40
CA TRP A 323 27.58 126.12 7.78
C TRP A 323 28.78 125.37 8.38
N LEU A 324 28.90 124.05 8.12
CA LEU A 324 30.02 123.26 8.62
C LEU A 324 31.36 123.67 7.99
N ILE A 325 31.38 124.04 6.71
CA ILE A 325 32.57 124.58 6.03
C ILE A 325 33.02 125.89 6.68
N GLU A 326 32.10 126.85 6.88
CA GLU A 326 32.41 128.12 7.54
C GLU A 326 32.87 127.92 8.99
N LEU A 327 32.20 127.03 9.73
CA LEU A 327 32.53 126.73 11.11
C LEU A 327 33.92 126.11 11.21
N LEU A 328 34.27 125.17 10.33
CA LEU A 328 35.59 124.54 10.29
C LEU A 328 36.69 125.57 10.05
N ALA A 329 36.49 126.48 9.09
CA ALA A 329 37.43 127.55 8.79
C ALA A 329 37.63 128.49 10.00
N SER A 330 36.54 128.87 10.69
CA SER A 330 36.61 129.72 11.87
C SER A 330 37.38 129.08 13.04
N ARG A 331 37.18 127.79 13.29
CA ARG A 331 37.82 127.05 14.39
C ARG A 331 39.26 126.68 14.10
N GLY A 332 39.59 126.36 12.84
CA GLY A 332 40.97 126.14 12.40
C GLY A 332 41.87 127.35 12.62
N ASN A 333 41.38 128.55 12.30
CA ASN A 333 42.11 129.80 12.55
C ASN A 333 42.35 130.08 14.05
N LEU A 334 41.38 129.73 14.91
CA LEU A 334 41.50 129.89 16.36
C LEU A 334 42.63 129.00 16.94
N LEU A 335 42.76 127.76 16.46
CA LEU A 335 43.82 126.83 16.88
C LEU A 335 45.23 127.28 16.46
N ALA A 336 45.38 127.75 15.22
CA ALA A 336 46.68 128.20 14.70
C ALA A 336 47.24 129.39 15.49
N THR A 337 46.37 130.23 16.06
CA THR A 337 46.75 131.45 16.77
C THR A 337 47.30 131.19 18.19
N HIS A 338 46.91 130.09 18.86
CA HIS A 338 47.24 129.84 20.27
C HIS A 338 48.25 128.69 20.52
N ALA A 339 48.57 127.86 19.52
CA ALA A 339 49.30 126.59 19.72
C ALA A 339 50.85 126.65 19.63
N SER A 340 51.48 127.84 19.59
CA SER A 340 52.89 128.00 19.17
C SER A 340 53.99 127.98 20.25
N LYS A 341 53.73 127.65 21.54
CA LYS A 341 54.80 127.53 22.57
C LYS A 341 54.62 126.38 23.60
N VAL A 342 55.21 125.22 23.32
CA VAL A 342 55.40 124.03 24.21
C VAL A 342 54.19 123.07 24.29
N ASN A 343 54.45 121.76 24.28
CA ASN A 343 53.47 120.67 24.14
C ASN A 343 52.45 120.61 25.30
N TYR A 344 51.36 121.37 25.15
CA TYR A 344 50.34 121.64 26.17
C TYR A 344 49.53 120.42 26.61
N LYS A 345 49.40 119.41 25.74
CA LYS A 345 48.54 118.25 25.98
C LYS A 345 49.08 117.36 27.11
N ASP A 346 50.40 117.22 27.18
CA ASP A 346 51.05 116.44 28.24
C ASP A 346 51.07 117.23 29.55
N LEU A 347 51.23 118.56 29.48
CA LEU A 347 51.22 119.44 30.65
C LEU A 347 49.83 119.51 31.33
N TYR A 348 48.75 119.61 30.54
CA TYR A 348 47.37 119.62 31.07
C TYR A 348 47.02 118.31 31.80
N LYS A 349 47.33 117.16 31.19
CA LYS A 349 47.08 115.85 31.82
C LYS A 349 47.87 115.62 33.11
N ALA A 350 49.07 116.20 33.22
CA ALA A 350 49.87 116.08 34.44
C ALA A 350 49.28 116.85 35.63
N ILE A 351 48.70 118.04 35.40
CA ILE A 351 48.12 118.86 36.48
C ILE A 351 46.70 118.33 36.87
N GLN A 352 45.96 117.75 35.92
CA GLN A 352 44.62 117.19 36.16
C GLN A 352 44.61 115.97 37.12
N ASN A 353 45.77 115.34 37.37
CA ASN A 353 45.92 114.17 38.23
C ASN A 353 46.34 114.50 39.68
N PHE A 354 46.46 115.78 40.07
CA PHE A 354 46.66 116.14 41.49
C PHE A 354 45.33 115.95 42.26
N GLY A 355 45.30 114.98 43.19
CA GLY A 355 44.12 114.60 43.98
C GLY A 355 43.67 115.62 45.04
N ASP A 356 42.54 115.35 45.68
CA ASP A 356 41.77 116.26 46.56
C ASP A 356 42.60 116.79 47.75
N MET A 357 43.10 118.03 47.65
CA MET A 357 43.99 118.68 48.62
C MET A 357 43.24 119.31 49.81
N SER A 358 42.11 118.74 50.22
CA SER A 358 41.18 119.35 51.19
C SER A 358 41.68 119.32 52.64
N ASP A 359 42.53 118.34 52.99
CA ASP A 359 43.06 118.14 54.36
C ASP A 359 44.55 118.53 54.50
N ILE A 360 45.07 119.34 53.58
CA ILE A 360 46.49 119.70 53.59
C ILE A 360 46.75 120.83 54.58
N GLU A 361 47.53 120.53 55.62
CA GLU A 361 47.96 121.54 56.61
C GLU A 361 49.07 122.47 56.07
N ASN A 362 49.90 122.00 55.12
CA ASN A 362 51.04 122.75 54.53
C ASN A 362 51.12 122.60 52.99
N CYS A 363 51.38 123.69 52.26
CA CYS A 363 51.48 123.70 50.79
C CYS A 363 52.48 122.64 50.26
N PRO A 364 52.10 121.73 49.36
CA PRO A 364 52.97 120.62 48.94
C PRO A 364 54.12 121.03 48.01
N THR A 365 54.13 122.29 47.54
CA THR A 365 55.21 122.81 46.68
C THR A 365 56.26 123.58 47.47
N CYS A 366 55.87 124.30 48.52
CA CYS A 366 56.78 125.16 49.30
C CYS A 366 56.70 124.93 50.82
N GLU A 367 55.94 123.92 51.27
CA GLU A 367 55.76 123.43 52.64
C GLU A 367 55.25 124.44 53.68
N THR A 368 54.83 125.63 53.23
CA THR A 368 54.29 126.68 54.09
C THR A 368 52.92 126.28 54.65
N PRO A 369 52.66 126.43 55.97
CA PRO A 369 51.35 126.17 56.55
C PRO A 369 50.24 126.94 55.81
N ILE A 370 49.14 126.28 55.46
CA ILE A 370 48.08 126.82 54.60
C ILE A 370 47.43 128.09 55.19
N LYS A 371 47.51 128.27 56.51
CA LYS A 371 47.06 129.47 57.23
C LYS A 371 47.79 130.75 56.78
N ASP A 372 49.01 130.62 56.26
CA ASP A 372 49.89 131.73 55.92
C ASP A 372 50.03 131.95 54.39
N VAL A 373 49.31 131.18 53.56
CA VAL A 373 49.43 131.24 52.10
C VAL A 373 48.42 132.24 51.52
N GLN A 374 48.87 133.18 50.67
CA GLN A 374 47.99 134.21 50.08
C GLN A 374 46.85 133.65 49.22
N LYS A 375 47.10 132.54 48.51
CA LYS A 375 46.08 131.88 47.70
C LYS A 375 46.33 130.38 47.73
N HIS A 376 45.28 129.62 48.00
CA HIS A 376 45.41 128.18 48.18
C HIS A 376 45.93 127.53 46.87
N PRO A 377 46.93 126.63 46.90
CA PRO A 377 47.50 126.02 45.69
C PRO A 377 46.44 125.34 44.80
N LYS A 378 45.43 124.73 45.43
CA LYS A 378 44.26 124.16 44.75
C LYS A 378 43.51 125.21 43.91
N GLN A 379 43.30 126.42 44.44
CA GLN A 379 42.63 127.49 43.71
C GLN A 379 43.46 128.00 42.52
N VAL A 380 44.80 128.02 42.63
CA VAL A 380 45.66 128.44 41.50
C VAL A 380 45.62 127.41 40.37
N ALA A 381 45.62 126.10 40.68
CA ALA A 381 45.46 125.06 39.68
C ALA A 381 44.04 125.08 39.05
N GLU A 382 43.00 125.28 39.87
CA GLU A 382 41.62 125.45 39.42
C GLU A 382 41.42 126.69 38.53
N ASP A 383 42.13 127.78 38.78
CA ASP A 383 42.06 129.01 37.97
C ASP A 383 42.76 128.89 36.59
N GLU A 384 43.83 128.09 36.47
CA GLU A 384 44.67 128.01 35.26
C GLU A 384 44.43 126.77 34.38
N LEU A 385 43.96 125.62 34.92
CA LEU A 385 43.59 124.43 34.13
C LEU A 385 42.53 124.68 33.04
N PRO A 386 41.44 125.42 33.30
CA PRO A 386 40.36 125.63 32.32
C PRO A 386 40.84 126.31 31.04
N LYS A 387 41.90 127.14 31.13
CA LYS A 387 42.46 127.85 29.97
C LYS A 387 43.20 126.91 29.01
N LEU A 388 43.73 125.79 29.50
CA LEU A 388 44.44 124.77 28.70
C LEU A 388 43.50 123.69 28.14
N GLU A 389 42.38 123.41 28.81
CA GLU A 389 41.33 122.50 28.31
C GLU A 389 40.70 122.99 26.99
N PHE A 390 40.48 124.30 26.89
CA PHE A 390 39.82 124.94 25.74
C PHE A 390 40.51 124.64 24.40
N LEU A 391 41.85 124.54 24.37
CA LEU A 391 42.62 124.33 23.15
C LEU A 391 42.59 122.88 22.65
N GLU A 392 42.63 121.89 23.55
CA GLU A 392 42.44 120.48 23.18
C GLU A 392 40.99 120.22 22.72
N GLN A 393 40.01 120.83 23.41
CA GLN A 393 38.60 120.78 23.00
C GLN A 393 38.40 121.38 21.60
N ALA A 394 39.07 122.49 21.27
CA ALA A 394 38.99 123.10 19.94
C ALA A 394 39.51 122.16 18.83
N SER A 395 40.63 121.47 19.03
CA SER A 395 41.22 120.52 18.07
C SER A 395 40.31 119.31 17.81
N ILE A 396 39.76 118.73 18.87
CA ILE A 396 38.77 117.65 18.78
C ILE A 396 37.52 118.11 18.03
N THR A 397 37.10 119.36 18.24
CA THR A 397 35.93 119.94 17.59
C THR A 397 36.12 120.09 16.09
N CYS A 398 37.29 120.52 15.60
CA CYS A 398 37.57 120.60 14.15
C CYS A 398 37.46 119.22 13.48
N LYS A 399 38.07 118.17 14.05
CA LYS A 399 37.98 116.80 13.51
C LYS A 399 36.54 116.26 13.50
N LYS A 400 35.74 116.60 14.51
CA LYS A 400 34.32 116.23 14.56
C LYS A 400 33.52 116.94 13.45
N ILE A 401 33.81 118.22 13.20
CA ILE A 401 33.15 118.99 12.13
C ILE A 401 33.52 118.41 10.75
N GLU A 402 34.78 118.06 10.50
CA GLU A 402 35.22 117.41 9.26
C GLU A 402 34.50 116.08 9.02
N HIS A 403 34.35 115.25 10.06
CA HIS A 403 33.61 113.99 9.96
C HIS A 403 32.13 114.23 9.65
N GLN A 404 31.48 115.14 10.38
CA GLN A 404 30.08 115.49 10.14
C GLN A 404 29.85 116.02 8.72
N LEU A 405 30.80 116.81 8.20
CA LEU A 405 30.74 117.33 6.85
C LEU A 405 30.77 116.19 5.81
N GLN A 406 31.70 115.24 5.96
CA GLN A 406 31.79 114.07 5.07
C GLN A 406 30.58 113.13 5.17
N GLU A 407 30.01 112.95 6.36
CA GLU A 407 28.76 112.20 6.52
C GLU A 407 27.60 112.87 5.77
N ARG A 408 27.46 114.20 5.88
CA ARG A 408 26.38 114.94 5.19
C ARG A 408 26.52 114.85 3.67
N ILE A 409 27.74 114.93 3.14
CA ILE A 409 28.04 114.75 1.71
C ILE A 409 27.69 113.32 1.26
N THR A 410 28.09 112.32 2.03
CA THR A 410 27.85 110.91 1.68
C THR A 410 26.35 110.58 1.66
N VAL A 411 25.61 111.02 2.68
CA VAL A 411 24.16 110.74 2.79
C VAL A 411 23.37 111.45 1.69
N SER A 412 23.66 112.72 1.41
CA SER A 412 22.98 113.45 0.34
C SER A 412 23.31 112.87 -1.05
N SER A 413 24.55 112.43 -1.28
CA SER A 413 24.92 111.72 -2.52
C SER A 413 24.20 110.38 -2.68
N ALA A 414 24.10 109.56 -1.63
CA ALA A 414 23.45 108.26 -1.71
C ALA A 414 21.95 108.40 -2.00
N TYR A 415 21.29 109.35 -1.34
CA TYR A 415 19.89 109.67 -1.59
C TYR A 415 19.62 110.04 -3.06
N LEU A 416 20.47 110.89 -3.66
CA LEU A 416 20.36 111.27 -5.07
C LEU A 416 20.60 110.08 -6.02
N GLN A 417 21.54 109.20 -5.69
CA GLN A 417 21.85 108.02 -6.51
C GLN A 417 20.70 107.01 -6.55
N THR A 418 20.17 106.62 -5.39
CA THR A 418 19.02 105.70 -5.31
C THR A 418 17.80 106.28 -6.03
N TYR A 419 17.61 107.59 -5.91
CA TYR A 419 16.51 108.26 -6.59
C TYR A 419 16.64 108.20 -8.12
N LEU A 420 17.83 108.46 -8.65
CA LEU A 420 18.12 108.40 -10.09
C LEU A 420 17.90 106.98 -10.64
N GLU A 421 18.34 105.94 -9.92
CA GLU A 421 18.17 104.54 -10.34
C GLU A 421 16.70 104.12 -10.45
N LEU A 422 15.86 104.57 -9.52
CA LEU A 422 14.45 104.18 -9.47
C LEU A 422 13.56 104.94 -10.46
N ASN A 423 13.95 106.15 -10.86
CA ASN A 423 13.08 107.07 -11.60
C ASN A 423 13.71 107.60 -12.89
N ARG A 424 14.80 106.97 -13.37
CA ARG A 424 15.58 107.42 -14.53
C ARG A 424 14.72 107.72 -15.76
N ASP A 425 13.78 106.81 -16.07
CA ASP A 425 12.94 106.88 -17.28
C ASP A 425 11.85 107.97 -17.19
N THR A 426 11.61 108.51 -16.00
CA THR A 426 10.58 109.52 -15.70
C THR A 426 11.15 110.93 -15.47
N LEU A 427 12.47 111.08 -15.42
CA LEU A 427 13.14 112.37 -15.21
C LEU A 427 13.46 113.05 -16.55
N SER A 428 13.46 114.38 -16.58
CA SER A 428 13.94 115.13 -17.75
C SER A 428 15.46 114.97 -17.93
N GLU A 429 15.93 114.96 -19.18
CA GLU A 429 17.38 114.82 -19.47
C GLU A 429 18.23 115.87 -18.75
N ASP A 430 17.76 117.11 -18.65
CA ASP A 430 18.46 118.19 -17.95
C ASP A 430 18.58 117.94 -16.43
N LEU A 431 17.53 117.38 -15.80
CA LEU A 431 17.55 117.07 -14.37
C LEU A 431 18.41 115.84 -14.07
N VAL A 432 18.38 114.84 -14.96
CA VAL A 432 19.29 113.69 -14.89
C VAL A 432 20.74 114.15 -14.97
N PHE A 433 21.06 115.02 -15.94
CA PHE A 433 22.41 115.58 -16.09
C PHE A 433 22.83 116.41 -14.87
N ALA A 434 21.93 117.21 -14.31
CA ALA A 434 22.22 117.99 -13.10
C ALA A 434 22.51 117.08 -11.89
N ILE A 435 21.74 116.02 -11.69
CA ILE A 435 21.97 115.05 -10.60
C ILE A 435 23.29 114.28 -10.83
N ASP A 436 23.56 113.82 -12.04
CA ASP A 436 24.82 113.14 -12.38
C ASP A 436 26.04 114.06 -12.20
N SER A 437 25.90 115.36 -12.49
CA SER A 437 26.95 116.36 -12.25
C SER A 437 27.30 116.49 -10.75
N VAL A 438 26.31 116.39 -9.86
CA VAL A 438 26.53 116.34 -8.41
C VAL A 438 27.19 115.04 -7.99
N LEU A 439 26.70 113.91 -8.48
CA LEU A 439 27.21 112.58 -8.11
C LEU A 439 28.66 112.35 -8.57
N SER A 440 29.05 112.97 -9.69
CA SER A 440 30.40 112.91 -10.27
C SER A 440 31.39 113.95 -9.72
N SER A 441 30.96 114.86 -8.85
CA SER A 441 31.84 115.86 -8.23
C SER A 441 32.82 115.23 -7.22
N ASN A 442 33.95 115.89 -6.99
CA ASN A 442 34.94 115.41 -6.03
C ASN A 442 34.43 115.57 -4.58
N LYS A 443 33.94 114.48 -3.99
CA LYS A 443 33.38 114.46 -2.62
C LYS A 443 34.41 114.80 -1.52
N SER A 444 35.71 114.78 -1.83
CA SER A 444 36.75 115.25 -0.92
C SER A 444 36.92 116.78 -0.91
N ASP A 445 36.48 117.47 -1.97
CA ASP A 445 36.37 118.93 -2.02
C ASP A 445 34.94 119.36 -1.62
N SER A 446 34.78 119.71 -0.34
CA SER A 446 33.46 120.05 0.20
C SER A 446 32.87 121.33 -0.39
N ALA A 447 33.70 122.26 -0.88
CA ALA A 447 33.24 123.50 -1.51
C ALA A 447 32.75 123.25 -2.95
N GLU A 448 33.44 122.38 -3.69
CA GLU A 448 33.01 121.95 -5.03
C GLU A 448 31.67 121.18 -4.95
N TYR A 449 31.56 120.21 -4.04
CA TYR A 449 30.34 119.41 -3.85
C TYR A 449 29.13 120.29 -3.50
N LEU A 450 29.30 121.25 -2.56
CA LEU A 450 28.24 122.18 -2.17
C LEU A 450 27.76 123.03 -3.34
N THR A 451 28.68 123.51 -4.18
CA THR A 451 28.36 124.34 -5.34
C THR A 451 27.49 123.57 -6.34
N ARG A 452 27.88 122.34 -6.67
CA ARG A 452 27.10 121.51 -7.59
C ARG A 452 25.76 121.09 -6.99
N LEU A 453 25.74 120.69 -5.72
CA LEU A 453 24.50 120.33 -5.03
C LEU A 453 23.50 121.49 -5.00
N SER A 454 23.99 122.71 -4.83
CA SER A 454 23.15 123.93 -4.81
C SER A 454 22.50 124.24 -6.16
N ALA A 455 23.13 123.84 -7.28
CA ALA A 455 22.57 124.03 -8.62
C ALA A 455 21.26 123.25 -8.83
N LEU A 456 21.00 122.19 -8.05
CA LEU A 456 19.73 121.45 -8.12
C LEU A 456 18.52 122.28 -7.69
N ASN A 457 18.71 123.38 -6.94
CA ASN A 457 17.61 124.27 -6.57
C ASN A 457 16.97 124.95 -7.80
N GLU A 458 17.72 125.11 -8.89
CA GLU A 458 17.21 125.67 -10.16
C GLU A 458 16.13 124.79 -10.79
N PHE A 459 16.07 123.50 -10.43
CA PHE A 459 15.10 122.52 -10.93
C PHE A 459 13.92 122.27 -9.99
N SER A 460 13.75 123.11 -8.96
CA SER A 460 12.73 122.91 -7.91
C SER A 460 11.30 122.74 -8.44
N ALA A 461 10.91 123.51 -9.46
CA ALA A 461 9.59 123.41 -10.08
C ALA A 461 9.36 122.10 -10.87
N ALA A 462 10.39 121.59 -11.54
CA ALA A 462 10.32 120.35 -12.31
C ALA A 462 10.13 119.13 -11.39
N ILE A 463 10.83 119.12 -10.25
CA ILE A 463 10.72 118.06 -9.24
C ILE A 463 9.34 118.02 -8.59
N GLU A 464 8.74 119.17 -8.26
CA GLU A 464 7.43 119.18 -7.61
C GLU A 464 6.31 118.70 -8.54
N THR A 465 6.43 119.01 -9.84
CA THR A 465 5.51 118.49 -10.86
C THR A 465 5.53 116.96 -10.91
N LEU A 466 6.72 116.36 -10.83
CA LEU A 466 6.89 114.90 -10.78
C LEU A 466 6.32 114.28 -9.48
N ASN A 467 6.51 114.95 -8.34
CA ASN A 467 5.93 114.50 -7.07
C ASN A 467 4.40 114.49 -7.10
N ASP A 468 3.76 115.44 -7.77
CA ASP A 468 2.31 115.44 -7.97
C ASP A 468 1.84 114.23 -8.78
N GLU A 469 2.59 113.84 -9.81
CA GLU A 469 2.30 112.64 -10.61
C GLU A 469 2.45 111.35 -9.78
N ILE A 470 3.49 111.26 -8.96
CA ILE A 470 3.73 110.13 -8.05
C ILE A 470 2.61 110.04 -7.00
N ARG A 471 2.20 111.16 -6.40
CA ARG A 471 1.06 111.22 -5.47
C ARG A 471 -0.23 110.75 -6.12
N ALA A 472 -0.49 111.17 -7.35
CA ALA A 472 -1.65 110.74 -8.12
C ALA A 472 -1.62 109.22 -8.39
N LYS A 473 -0.45 108.65 -8.73
CA LYS A 473 -0.26 107.20 -8.93
C LYS A 473 -0.51 106.40 -7.65
N ASN A 474 0.10 106.80 -6.53
CA ASN A 474 -0.05 106.09 -5.26
C ASN A 474 -1.49 106.06 -4.76
N LYS A 475 -2.25 107.15 -4.98
CA LYS A 475 -3.68 107.20 -4.66
C LYS A 475 -4.50 106.21 -5.50
N ARG A 476 -4.12 105.97 -6.77
CA ARG A 476 -4.75 104.93 -7.62
C ARG A 476 -4.45 103.52 -7.09
N VAL A 477 -3.20 103.24 -6.70
CA VAL A 477 -2.77 101.94 -6.12
C VAL A 477 -3.55 101.62 -4.83
N ALA A 478 -3.66 102.58 -3.91
CA ALA A 478 -4.40 102.40 -2.65
C ALA A 478 -5.89 102.05 -2.88
N ASN A 479 -6.52 102.66 -3.89
CA ASN A 479 -7.92 102.38 -4.23
C ASN A 479 -8.11 101.00 -4.88
N GLN A 480 -7.07 100.43 -5.49
CA GLN A 480 -7.11 99.13 -6.16
C GLN A 480 -6.95 97.92 -5.20
N ALA A 481 -6.35 98.11 -4.01
CA ALA A 481 -6.02 97.04 -3.06
C ALA A 481 -7.22 96.16 -2.64
N LYS A 482 -8.38 96.77 -2.34
CA LYS A 482 -9.60 96.02 -1.95
C LYS A 482 -10.10 95.08 -3.05
N ARG A 483 -9.88 95.44 -4.32
CA ARG A 483 -10.29 94.62 -5.47
C ARG A 483 -9.36 93.42 -5.66
N LEU A 484 -8.06 93.59 -5.39
CA LEU A 484 -7.08 92.51 -5.43
C LEU A 484 -7.37 91.44 -4.35
N GLU A 485 -7.65 91.87 -3.11
CA GLU A 485 -8.02 90.98 -2.00
C GLU A 485 -9.27 90.15 -2.34
N SER A 486 -10.30 90.80 -2.91
CA SER A 486 -11.52 90.12 -3.36
C SER A 486 -11.27 89.09 -4.48
N LEU A 487 -10.34 89.37 -5.41
CA LEU A 487 -9.99 88.44 -6.48
C LEU A 487 -9.22 87.22 -5.95
N ASN A 488 -8.27 87.41 -5.04
CA ASN A 488 -7.52 86.32 -4.41
C ASN A 488 -8.44 85.40 -3.61
N PHE A 489 -9.36 85.95 -2.82
CA PHE A 489 -10.36 85.13 -2.10
C PHE A 489 -11.22 84.26 -3.03
N LYS A 490 -11.58 84.76 -4.23
CA LYS A 490 -12.30 83.98 -5.24
C LYS A 490 -11.43 82.87 -5.85
N ILE A 491 -10.14 83.12 -6.06
CA ILE A 491 -9.17 82.13 -6.55
C ILE A 491 -9.03 81.00 -5.53
N ASP A 492 -8.86 81.32 -4.25
CA ASP A 492 -8.71 80.33 -3.17
C ASP A 492 -9.95 79.43 -3.05
N LYS A 493 -11.16 80.01 -3.13
CA LYS A 493 -12.41 79.22 -3.14
C LYS A 493 -12.51 78.27 -4.33
N ILE A 494 -12.05 78.69 -5.51
CA ILE A 494 -12.06 77.82 -6.70
C ILE A 494 -11.02 76.71 -6.53
N GLU A 495 -9.85 77.01 -5.98
CA GLU A 495 -8.79 76.05 -5.73
C GLU A 495 -9.18 75.00 -4.69
N GLU A 496 -9.78 75.39 -3.58
CA GLU A 496 -10.32 74.48 -2.56
C GLU A 496 -11.36 73.53 -3.17
N LYS A 497 -12.24 74.06 -4.03
CA LYS A 497 -13.26 73.29 -4.73
C LYS A 497 -12.66 72.27 -5.70
N LEU A 498 -11.65 72.67 -6.50
CA LEU A 498 -10.95 71.77 -7.42
C LEU A 498 -10.16 70.68 -6.67
N ARG A 499 -9.52 71.03 -5.54
CA ARG A 499 -8.82 70.08 -4.68
C ARG A 499 -9.80 69.04 -4.12
N SER A 500 -10.93 69.47 -3.59
CA SER A 500 -11.97 68.60 -3.05
C SER A 500 -12.53 67.65 -4.12
N ALA A 501 -12.71 68.14 -5.35
CA ALA A 501 -13.12 67.30 -6.48
C ALA A 501 -12.11 66.18 -6.78
N SER A 502 -10.81 66.50 -6.82
CA SER A 502 -9.76 65.50 -7.05
C SER A 502 -9.68 64.44 -5.95
N VAL A 503 -9.99 64.80 -4.69
CA VAL A 503 -10.08 63.83 -3.57
C VAL A 503 -11.22 62.84 -3.81
N PHE A 504 -12.42 63.33 -4.15
CA PHE A 504 -13.55 62.46 -4.47
C PHE A 504 -13.27 61.57 -5.70
N GLU A 505 -12.69 62.11 -6.77
CA GLU A 505 -12.33 61.32 -7.97
C GLU A 505 -11.33 60.20 -7.64
N THR A 506 -10.34 60.49 -6.79
CA THR A 506 -9.36 59.49 -6.34
C THR A 506 -10.02 58.39 -5.51
N SER A 507 -10.91 58.76 -4.57
CA SER A 507 -11.66 57.82 -3.73
C SER A 507 -12.61 56.93 -4.55
N ILE A 508 -13.32 57.51 -5.51
CA ILE A 508 -14.20 56.76 -6.43
C ILE A 508 -13.36 55.79 -7.27
N SER A 509 -12.21 56.22 -7.77
CA SER A 509 -11.30 55.37 -8.56
C SER A 509 -10.77 54.18 -7.76
N THR A 510 -10.27 54.40 -6.54
CA THR A 510 -9.77 53.32 -5.68
C THR A 510 -10.86 52.33 -5.31
N LYS A 511 -12.05 52.81 -4.93
CA LYS A 511 -13.21 51.94 -4.65
C LYS A 511 -13.66 51.16 -5.89
N SER A 512 -13.58 51.76 -7.07
CA SER A 512 -13.92 51.10 -8.34
C SER A 512 -12.95 49.96 -8.69
N VAL A 513 -11.64 50.13 -8.39
CA VAL A 513 -10.65 49.06 -8.52
C VAL A 513 -10.98 47.91 -7.58
N THR A 514 -11.23 48.19 -6.30
CA THR A 514 -11.65 47.16 -5.31
C THR A 514 -12.93 46.44 -5.74
N LEU A 515 -13.89 47.16 -6.33
CA LEU A 515 -15.11 46.55 -6.87
C LEU A 515 -14.82 45.56 -8.01
N SER A 516 -13.85 45.86 -8.87
CA SER A 516 -13.39 44.96 -9.94
C SER A 516 -12.74 43.69 -9.37
N GLU A 517 -11.88 43.83 -8.35
CA GLU A 517 -11.25 42.68 -7.68
C GLU A 517 -12.30 41.77 -7.02
N ILE A 518 -13.29 42.34 -6.34
CA ILE A 518 -14.42 41.59 -5.77
C ILE A 518 -15.20 40.86 -6.87
N HIS A 519 -15.38 41.48 -8.04
CA HIS A 519 -16.08 40.86 -9.16
C HIS A 519 -15.33 39.64 -9.71
N GLU A 520 -14.02 39.75 -9.91
CA GLU A 520 -13.17 38.62 -10.32
C GLU A 520 -13.23 37.47 -9.30
N GLU A 521 -13.21 37.80 -8.01
CA GLU A 521 -13.29 36.80 -6.93
C GLU A 521 -14.65 36.07 -6.93
N ILE A 522 -15.76 36.78 -7.17
CA ILE A 522 -17.08 36.17 -7.34
C ILE A 522 -17.10 35.22 -8.54
N ILE A 523 -16.49 35.59 -9.68
CA ILE A 523 -16.39 34.71 -10.85
C ILE A 523 -15.60 33.43 -10.53
N ARG A 524 -14.49 33.55 -9.80
CA ARG A 524 -13.71 32.39 -9.34
C ARG A 524 -14.53 31.49 -8.43
N LEU A 525 -15.25 32.05 -7.45
CA LEU A 525 -16.12 31.30 -6.54
C LEU A 525 -17.28 30.60 -7.27
N LEU A 526 -17.89 31.24 -8.29
CA LEU A 526 -18.92 30.61 -9.13
C LEU A 526 -18.37 29.39 -9.90
N THR A 527 -17.14 29.51 -10.41
CA THR A 527 -16.46 28.42 -11.12
C THR A 527 -16.18 27.25 -10.16
N GLN A 528 -15.70 27.54 -8.95
CA GLN A 528 -15.50 26.53 -7.90
C GLN A 528 -16.81 25.88 -7.47
N SER A 529 -17.88 26.65 -7.30
CA SER A 529 -19.22 26.14 -6.95
C SER A 529 -19.72 25.11 -7.97
N LYS A 530 -19.54 25.38 -9.27
CA LYS A 530 -19.89 24.43 -10.35
C LYS A 530 -19.05 23.15 -10.26
N ALA A 531 -17.74 23.26 -10.03
CA ALA A 531 -16.87 22.10 -9.88
C ALA A 531 -17.22 21.24 -8.65
N HIS A 532 -17.53 21.87 -7.51
CA HIS A 532 -17.97 21.18 -6.29
C HIS A 532 -19.35 20.52 -6.48
N SER A 533 -20.28 21.14 -7.21
CA SER A 533 -21.56 20.50 -7.56
C SER A 533 -21.37 19.21 -8.36
N SER A 534 -20.44 19.19 -9.34
CA SER A 534 -20.08 17.95 -10.03
C SER A 534 -19.33 16.94 -9.16
N GLN A 535 -18.70 17.37 -8.06
CA GLN A 535 -18.13 16.46 -7.07
C GLN A 535 -19.22 15.84 -6.19
N ILE A 536 -20.26 16.61 -5.80
CA ILE A 536 -21.40 16.09 -5.04
C ILE A 536 -22.06 14.93 -5.77
N LEU A 537 -22.37 15.08 -7.07
CA LEU A 537 -22.96 14.00 -7.87
C LEU A 537 -22.09 12.72 -7.87
N ARG A 538 -20.76 12.87 -7.91
CA ARG A 538 -19.82 11.74 -7.84
C ARG A 538 -19.77 11.11 -6.45
N ASP A 539 -19.86 11.92 -5.40
CA ASP A 539 -19.94 11.45 -4.02
C ASP A 539 -21.28 10.72 -3.76
N GLU A 540 -22.40 11.19 -4.32
CA GLU A 540 -23.71 10.52 -4.28
C GLU A 540 -23.69 9.15 -4.98
N GLU A 541 -23.22 9.10 -6.23
CA GLU A 541 -23.05 7.82 -6.95
C GLU A 541 -22.13 6.85 -6.19
N PHE A 542 -21.13 7.38 -5.49
CA PHE A 542 -20.24 6.59 -4.65
C PHE A 542 -20.95 6.02 -3.44
N ASN A 543 -21.67 6.86 -2.72
CA ASN A 543 -22.38 6.49 -1.50
C ASN A 543 -23.48 5.47 -1.80
N ASP A 544 -24.15 5.59 -2.95
CA ASP A 544 -25.15 4.62 -3.41
C ASP A 544 -24.51 3.26 -3.71
N PHE A 545 -23.36 3.23 -4.38
CA PHE A 545 -22.61 1.98 -4.60
C PHE A 545 -22.15 1.36 -3.27
N ALA A 546 -21.66 2.17 -2.33
CA ALA A 546 -21.23 1.69 -1.02
C ALA A 546 -22.38 1.05 -0.24
N LYS A 547 -23.59 1.63 -0.29
CA LYS A 547 -24.81 1.02 0.29
C LYS A 547 -25.17 -0.29 -0.40
N GLN A 548 -25.21 -0.32 -1.74
CA GLN A 548 -25.48 -1.55 -2.49
C GLN A 548 -24.45 -2.66 -2.20
N LEU A 549 -23.21 -2.27 -1.93
CA LEU A 549 -22.14 -3.19 -1.56
C LEU A 549 -22.40 -3.87 -0.21
N GLU A 550 -22.99 -3.16 0.76
CA GLU A 550 -23.38 -3.75 2.06
C GLU A 550 -24.45 -4.82 1.89
N ASP A 551 -25.50 -4.54 1.12
CA ASP A 551 -26.54 -5.51 0.79
C ASP A 551 -25.97 -6.71 0.03
N SER A 552 -25.11 -6.45 -0.95
CA SER A 552 -24.44 -7.50 -1.74
C SER A 552 -23.48 -8.34 -0.90
N TYR A 553 -22.81 -7.73 0.08
CA TYR A 553 -21.95 -8.44 1.03
C TYR A 553 -22.76 -9.39 1.90
N LYS A 554 -23.89 -8.91 2.43
CA LYS A 554 -24.83 -9.72 3.21
C LYS A 554 -25.40 -10.88 2.38
N LYS A 555 -25.80 -10.60 1.13
CA LYS A 555 -26.27 -11.61 0.17
C LYS A 555 -25.22 -12.69 -0.06
N LEU A 556 -24.00 -12.30 -0.43
CA LEU A 556 -22.88 -13.21 -0.69
C LEU A 556 -22.56 -14.08 0.52
N PHE A 557 -22.54 -13.49 1.73
CA PHE A 557 -22.31 -14.24 2.96
C PHE A 557 -23.38 -15.31 3.18
N SER A 558 -24.67 -15.00 2.93
CA SER A 558 -25.76 -15.98 3.05
C SER A 558 -25.61 -17.11 2.03
N GLU A 559 -25.38 -16.77 0.76
CA GLU A 559 -25.31 -17.74 -0.33
C GLU A 559 -24.11 -18.68 -0.20
N LEU A 560 -22.95 -18.21 0.26
CA LEU A 560 -21.81 -19.07 0.56
C LEU A 560 -22.13 -20.09 1.67
N ASN A 561 -22.80 -19.65 2.73
CA ASN A 561 -23.22 -20.52 3.83
C ASN A 561 -24.33 -21.50 3.41
N GLU A 562 -25.27 -21.08 2.56
CA GLU A 562 -26.30 -21.95 2.00
C GLU A 562 -25.70 -22.99 1.06
N TYR A 563 -24.78 -22.59 0.18
CA TYR A 563 -24.07 -23.52 -0.69
C TYR A 563 -23.29 -24.56 0.10
N LYS A 564 -22.50 -24.12 1.10
CA LYS A 564 -21.77 -25.03 2.00
C LYS A 564 -22.71 -26.04 2.68
N ARG A 565 -23.78 -25.54 3.32
CA ARG A 565 -24.78 -26.37 4.00
C ARG A 565 -25.48 -27.34 3.05
N GLY A 566 -25.75 -26.91 1.83
CA GLY A 566 -26.36 -27.74 0.79
C GLY A 566 -25.48 -28.92 0.42
N VAL A 567 -24.18 -28.69 0.18
CA VAL A 567 -23.21 -29.77 -0.13
C VAL A 567 -23.04 -30.73 1.04
N GLU A 568 -22.92 -30.22 2.26
CA GLU A 568 -22.76 -31.05 3.46
C GLU A 568 -24.00 -31.92 3.70
N ALA A 569 -25.19 -31.32 3.67
CA ALA A 569 -26.46 -32.04 3.85
C ALA A 569 -26.68 -33.11 2.77
N GLU A 570 -26.37 -32.77 1.51
CA GLU A 570 -26.45 -33.71 0.39
C GLU A 570 -25.53 -34.91 0.59
N ASN A 571 -24.28 -34.71 1.04
CA ASN A 571 -23.34 -35.82 1.23
C ASN A 571 -23.70 -36.70 2.43
N ILE A 572 -24.14 -36.12 3.56
CA ILE A 572 -24.41 -36.89 4.79
C ILE A 572 -25.81 -37.50 4.86
N SER A 573 -26.78 -37.02 4.09
CA SER A 573 -28.14 -37.53 4.17
C SER A 573 -28.20 -39.02 3.78
N GLY A 574 -28.57 -39.89 4.71
CA GLY A 574 -28.78 -41.32 4.46
C GLY A 574 -27.52 -42.18 4.49
N ILE A 575 -26.40 -41.65 5.00
CA ILE A 575 -25.14 -42.41 5.15
C ILE A 575 -24.91 -42.92 6.57
N GLU A 576 -25.79 -42.62 7.52
CA GLU A 576 -25.65 -42.91 8.95
C GLU A 576 -25.42 -44.42 9.19
N LEU A 577 -26.27 -45.26 8.59
CA LEU A 577 -26.23 -46.71 8.76
C LEU A 577 -24.98 -47.33 8.12
N SER A 578 -24.61 -46.89 6.92
CA SER A 578 -23.40 -47.39 6.26
C SER A 578 -22.13 -46.94 6.99
N THR A 579 -22.13 -45.72 7.54
CA THR A 579 -21.00 -45.19 8.30
C THR A 579 -20.81 -45.99 9.58
N LEU A 580 -21.90 -46.25 10.31
CA LEU A 580 -21.91 -47.13 11.47
C LEU A 580 -21.34 -48.52 11.14
N ASN A 581 -21.80 -49.13 10.05
CA ASN A 581 -21.36 -50.45 9.63
C ASN A 581 -19.86 -50.48 9.30
N TYR A 582 -19.38 -49.54 8.46
CA TYR A 582 -17.97 -49.48 8.11
C TYR A 582 -17.07 -49.18 9.32
N TYR A 583 -17.49 -48.27 10.19
CA TYR A 583 -16.74 -47.96 11.41
C TYR A 583 -16.59 -49.19 12.32
N ASN A 584 -17.69 -49.89 12.58
CA ASN A 584 -17.66 -51.09 13.43
C ASN A 584 -16.90 -52.26 12.78
N GLN A 585 -16.89 -52.38 11.44
CA GLN A 585 -16.07 -53.37 10.75
C GLN A 585 -14.57 -53.07 10.89
N ILE A 586 -14.16 -51.80 10.77
CA ILE A 586 -12.76 -51.40 10.96
C ILE A 586 -12.30 -51.71 12.40
N ASN A 587 -13.19 -51.54 13.38
CA ASN A 587 -12.92 -51.67 14.81
C ASN A 587 -13.47 -52.98 15.42
N GLN A 588 -13.69 -54.02 14.62
CA GLN A 588 -14.44 -55.22 15.02
C GLN A 588 -13.83 -55.99 16.21
N HIS A 589 -12.51 -55.92 16.38
CA HIS A 589 -11.77 -56.65 17.42
C HIS A 589 -11.38 -55.78 18.61
N ASP A 590 -11.83 -54.53 18.62
CA ASP A 590 -11.57 -53.58 19.67
C ASP A 590 -12.44 -53.88 20.90
N ASN A 591 -12.24 -53.13 21.99
CA ASN A 591 -13.02 -53.34 23.19
C ASN A 591 -14.52 -53.13 22.90
N PRO A 592 -15.46 -53.96 23.42
CA PRO A 592 -16.89 -53.75 23.24
C PRO A 592 -17.38 -52.33 23.56
N ASN A 593 -16.68 -51.62 24.45
CA ASN A 593 -16.97 -50.22 24.81
C ASN A 593 -16.62 -49.20 23.71
N GLU A 594 -15.81 -49.55 22.72
CA GLU A 594 -15.43 -48.70 21.58
C GLU A 594 -16.36 -48.91 20.37
N ILE A 595 -17.20 -49.95 20.41
CA ILE A 595 -18.21 -50.22 19.38
C ILE A 595 -19.36 -49.21 19.51
N VAL A 596 -19.75 -48.65 18.38
CA VAL A 596 -20.83 -47.65 18.30
C VAL A 596 -22.14 -48.35 17.91
N SER A 597 -23.26 -47.88 18.43
CA SER A 597 -24.61 -48.36 18.13
C SER A 597 -25.38 -47.45 17.17
N GLU A 598 -25.05 -46.16 17.11
CA GLU A 598 -25.70 -45.19 16.24
C GLU A 598 -24.75 -44.04 15.87
N VAL A 599 -24.83 -43.53 14.63
CA VAL A 599 -24.12 -42.33 14.16
C VAL A 599 -25.15 -41.29 13.76
N LYS A 600 -25.02 -40.05 14.28
CA LYS A 600 -25.91 -38.93 13.96
C LYS A 600 -25.11 -37.70 13.54
N PHE A 601 -25.68 -36.93 12.62
CA PHE A 601 -25.16 -35.61 12.25
C PHE A 601 -26.03 -34.53 12.88
N GLN A 602 -25.47 -33.74 13.80
CA GLN A 602 -26.18 -32.64 14.47
C GLN A 602 -25.59 -31.30 14.06
N GLN A 603 -26.44 -30.35 13.66
CA GLN A 603 -26.00 -28.99 13.37
C GLN A 603 -25.91 -28.16 14.65
N ARG A 604 -24.76 -27.50 14.88
CA ARG A 604 -24.55 -26.55 15.99
C ARG A 604 -23.86 -25.29 15.47
N GLY A 605 -24.50 -24.12 15.62
CA GLY A 605 -23.88 -22.84 15.26
C GLY A 605 -23.53 -22.68 13.77
N GLY A 606 -24.22 -23.41 12.88
CA GLY A 606 -23.98 -23.37 11.43
C GLY A 606 -22.98 -24.40 10.91
N THR A 607 -22.37 -25.21 11.78
CA THR A 607 -21.48 -26.32 11.42
C THR A 607 -22.07 -27.66 11.86
N TYR A 608 -21.62 -28.76 11.25
CA TYR A 608 -22.06 -30.11 11.64
C TYR A 608 -21.10 -30.75 12.65
N ARG A 609 -21.69 -31.51 13.59
CA ARG A 609 -21.00 -32.36 14.55
C ARG A 609 -21.45 -33.81 14.37
N ILE A 610 -20.53 -34.74 14.58
CA ILE A 610 -20.79 -36.17 14.50
C ILE A 610 -21.00 -36.66 15.92
N ILE A 611 -22.23 -37.09 16.22
CA ILE A 611 -22.61 -37.61 17.52
C ILE A 611 -22.67 -39.14 17.42
N LEU A 612 -21.95 -39.81 18.31
CA LEU A 612 -21.89 -41.26 18.39
C LEU A 612 -22.66 -41.73 19.60
N LYS A 613 -23.52 -42.73 19.42
CA LYS A 613 -24.17 -43.42 20.52
C LYS A 613 -23.43 -44.72 20.82
N MET A 614 -22.78 -44.80 21.97
CA MET A 614 -22.04 -45.99 22.39
C MET A 614 -23.01 -47.12 22.79
N GLN A 615 -22.54 -48.36 22.92
CA GLN A 615 -23.40 -49.50 23.32
C GLN A 615 -24.02 -49.35 24.70
N ASP A 616 -23.37 -48.60 25.60
CA ASP A 616 -23.90 -48.28 26.94
C ASP A 616 -25.01 -47.20 26.93
N GLY A 617 -25.35 -46.68 25.75
CA GLY A 617 -26.40 -45.70 25.54
C GLY A 617 -25.96 -44.24 25.68
N ARG A 618 -24.69 -43.95 26.00
CA ARG A 618 -24.16 -42.57 26.01
C ARG A 618 -24.08 -41.99 24.61
N GLU A 619 -24.39 -40.70 24.49
CA GLU A 619 -24.25 -39.93 23.25
C GLU A 619 -23.20 -38.84 23.42
N ASP A 620 -22.11 -38.94 22.67
CA ASP A 620 -20.96 -38.04 22.77
C ASP A 620 -20.51 -37.53 21.39
N ASP A 621 -19.84 -36.36 21.34
CA ASP A 621 -19.19 -35.87 20.11
C ASP A 621 -17.97 -36.76 19.81
N ALA A 622 -17.90 -37.28 18.58
CA ALA A 622 -16.83 -38.16 18.12
C ALA A 622 -15.43 -37.60 18.41
N PHE A 623 -15.23 -36.28 18.24
CA PHE A 623 -13.95 -35.62 18.44
C PHE A 623 -13.53 -35.48 19.90
N CYS A 624 -14.48 -35.64 20.83
CA CYS A 624 -14.21 -35.56 22.26
C CYS A 624 -13.88 -36.92 22.88
N VAL A 625 -14.31 -38.02 22.25
CA VAL A 625 -14.24 -39.36 22.85
C VAL A 625 -13.33 -40.32 22.08
N LEU A 626 -13.21 -40.17 20.75
CA LEU A 626 -12.39 -41.08 19.95
C LEU A 626 -10.90 -40.70 19.97
N SER A 627 -10.03 -41.72 19.94
CA SER A 627 -8.60 -41.53 19.70
C SER A 627 -8.33 -41.12 18.25
N GLU A 628 -7.11 -40.64 17.96
CA GLU A 628 -6.73 -40.24 16.60
C GLU A 628 -6.89 -41.39 15.59
N GLY A 629 -6.50 -42.63 15.95
CA GLY A 629 -6.68 -43.82 15.12
C GLY A 629 -8.15 -44.09 14.79
N HIS A 630 -9.02 -44.01 15.80
CA HIS A 630 -10.47 -44.17 15.63
C HIS A 630 -11.09 -43.03 14.80
N LEU A 631 -10.61 -41.79 14.92
CA LEU A 631 -11.05 -40.69 14.07
C LEU A 631 -10.65 -40.91 12.61
N ARG A 632 -9.45 -41.43 12.33
CA ARG A 632 -9.05 -41.80 10.96
C ARG A 632 -9.92 -42.93 10.40
N GLY A 633 -10.26 -43.92 11.23
CA GLY A 633 -11.22 -44.98 10.90
C GLY A 633 -12.62 -44.44 10.58
N LEU A 634 -13.13 -43.50 11.40
CA LEU A 634 -14.39 -42.82 11.16
C LEU A 634 -14.38 -41.99 9.87
N GLY A 635 -13.28 -41.27 9.59
CA GLY A 635 -13.10 -40.54 8.34
C GLY A 635 -13.16 -41.46 7.13
N LEU A 636 -12.52 -42.63 7.19
CA LEU A 636 -12.59 -43.64 6.14
C LEU A 636 -14.02 -44.16 5.96
N ALA A 637 -14.72 -44.49 7.06
CA ALA A 637 -16.10 -44.98 7.03
C ALA A 637 -17.08 -43.97 6.38
N LEU A 638 -16.91 -42.67 6.64
CA LEU A 638 -17.71 -41.60 6.03
C LEU A 638 -17.46 -41.51 4.52
N LEU A 639 -16.20 -41.50 4.09
CA LEU A 639 -15.85 -41.40 2.67
C LEU A 639 -16.32 -42.64 1.88
N LEU A 640 -16.18 -43.83 2.46
CA LEU A 640 -16.71 -45.07 1.88
C LEU A 640 -18.24 -45.04 1.77
N SER A 641 -18.91 -44.49 2.77
CA SER A 641 -20.37 -44.37 2.76
C SER A 641 -20.87 -43.40 1.69
N VAL A 642 -20.18 -42.27 1.50
CA VAL A 642 -20.48 -41.35 0.40
C VAL A 642 -20.23 -42.01 -0.96
N ALA A 643 -19.12 -42.75 -1.11
CA ALA A 643 -18.86 -43.49 -2.34
C ALA A 643 -19.95 -44.52 -2.64
N LYS A 644 -20.41 -45.26 -1.61
CA LYS A 644 -21.51 -46.22 -1.69
C LYS A 644 -22.82 -45.58 -2.08
N LYS A 645 -23.18 -44.46 -1.45
CA LYS A 645 -24.38 -43.67 -1.79
C LYS A 645 -24.38 -43.22 -3.25
N ASN A 646 -23.21 -42.81 -3.75
CA ASN A 646 -23.05 -42.36 -5.13
C ASN A 646 -22.80 -43.51 -6.13
N CYS A 647 -22.88 -44.77 -5.67
CA CYS A 647 -22.69 -45.98 -6.48
C CYS A 647 -21.40 -45.96 -7.32
N HIS A 648 -20.28 -45.48 -6.75
CA HIS A 648 -19.04 -45.36 -7.50
C HIS A 648 -18.46 -46.73 -7.89
N PRO A 649 -18.23 -47.01 -9.19
CA PRO A 649 -17.76 -48.32 -9.64
C PRO A 649 -16.25 -48.51 -9.48
N VAL A 650 -15.52 -47.44 -9.15
CA VAL A 650 -14.07 -47.42 -8.92
C VAL A 650 -13.77 -46.59 -7.69
N ILE A 651 -12.91 -47.09 -6.79
CA ILE A 651 -12.38 -46.34 -5.65
C ILE A 651 -10.85 -46.45 -5.64
N VAL A 652 -10.19 -45.30 -5.49
CA VAL A 652 -8.73 -45.17 -5.44
C VAL A 652 -8.33 -44.79 -4.01
N PHE A 653 -7.51 -45.63 -3.39
CA PHE A 653 -6.96 -45.45 -2.05
C PHE A 653 -5.48 -45.06 -2.17
N ASP A 654 -5.16 -43.78 -1.95
CA ASP A 654 -3.78 -43.29 -1.94
C ASP A 654 -3.16 -43.37 -0.54
N ASP A 655 -2.40 -44.43 -0.29
CA ASP A 655 -1.66 -44.68 0.96
C ASP A 655 -2.53 -44.67 2.25
N VAL A 656 -3.84 -44.88 2.11
CA VAL A 656 -4.86 -44.78 3.17
C VAL A 656 -4.60 -45.70 4.35
N VAL A 657 -4.18 -46.93 4.06
CA VAL A 657 -3.91 -47.96 5.07
C VAL A 657 -2.86 -47.49 6.09
N ASN A 658 -1.89 -46.69 5.63
CA ASN A 658 -0.82 -46.18 6.48
C ASN A 658 -1.26 -45.02 7.38
N ALA A 659 -2.43 -44.44 7.13
CA ALA A 659 -3.07 -43.54 8.09
C ALA A 659 -3.64 -44.34 9.28
N ILE A 660 -3.94 -45.62 9.13
CA ILE A 660 -4.66 -46.39 10.14
C ILE A 660 -3.67 -47.27 10.93
N ASP A 661 -3.95 -47.44 12.22
CA ASP A 661 -3.12 -48.21 13.14
C ASP A 661 -3.04 -49.68 12.71
N THR A 662 -1.88 -50.30 13.00
CA THR A 662 -1.52 -51.63 12.49
C THR A 662 -2.54 -52.71 12.86
N GLU A 663 -3.16 -52.59 14.03
CA GLU A 663 -4.16 -53.55 14.55
C GLU A 663 -5.45 -53.58 13.72
N HIS A 664 -5.89 -52.43 13.20
CA HIS A 664 -7.10 -52.36 12.37
C HIS A 664 -6.86 -52.70 10.89
N ARG A 665 -5.59 -52.81 10.45
CA ARG A 665 -5.26 -53.05 9.03
C ARG A 665 -5.75 -54.41 8.52
N SER A 666 -5.78 -55.44 9.36
CA SER A 666 -6.39 -56.73 9.01
C SER A 666 -7.88 -56.57 8.75
N ASN A 667 -8.57 -55.82 9.60
CA ASN A 667 -10.01 -55.61 9.51
C ASN A 667 -10.38 -54.85 8.23
N ILE A 668 -9.51 -53.93 7.77
CA ILE A 668 -9.67 -53.27 6.45
C ILE A 668 -9.56 -54.28 5.31
N ILE A 669 -8.62 -55.23 5.37
CA ILE A 669 -8.50 -56.30 4.37
C ILE A 669 -9.77 -57.16 4.37
N ASP A 670 -10.32 -57.45 5.54
CA ASP A 670 -11.56 -58.22 5.69
C ASP A 670 -12.76 -57.47 5.13
N MET A 671 -12.97 -56.22 5.54
CA MET A 671 -13.97 -55.30 4.99
C MET A 671 -13.88 -55.19 3.46
N PHE A 672 -12.68 -55.02 2.90
CA PHE A 672 -12.47 -54.93 1.45
C PHE A 672 -12.88 -56.21 0.72
N SER A 673 -12.72 -57.38 1.34
CA SER A 673 -13.10 -58.66 0.75
C SER A 673 -14.55 -59.06 1.02
N GLU A 674 -15.16 -58.57 2.11
CA GLU A 674 -16.41 -59.10 2.66
C GLU A 674 -17.62 -58.16 2.48
N ASP A 675 -17.43 -56.85 2.38
CA ASP A 675 -18.54 -55.91 2.16
C ASP A 675 -19.17 -56.04 0.77
N ASP A 676 -20.50 -56.05 0.70
CA ASP A 676 -21.27 -56.30 -0.53
C ASP A 676 -21.04 -55.25 -1.62
N TYR A 677 -20.85 -53.99 -1.22
CA TYR A 677 -20.56 -52.91 -2.16
C TYR A 677 -19.11 -53.00 -2.62
N LEU A 678 -18.17 -53.07 -1.69
CA LEU A 678 -16.74 -53.08 -2.03
C LEU A 678 -16.36 -54.28 -2.89
N LYS A 679 -16.92 -55.48 -2.65
CA LYS A 679 -16.71 -56.68 -3.48
C LYS A 679 -16.91 -56.42 -4.99
N GLN A 680 -17.91 -55.63 -5.34
CA GLN A 680 -18.32 -55.36 -6.73
C GLN A 680 -17.58 -54.17 -7.35
N VAL A 681 -16.90 -53.38 -6.54
CA VAL A 681 -16.20 -52.15 -6.95
C VAL A 681 -14.74 -52.45 -7.30
N GLN A 682 -14.25 -51.79 -8.34
CA GLN A 682 -12.83 -51.82 -8.66
C GLN A 682 -12.06 -51.01 -7.61
N ARG A 683 -11.16 -51.65 -6.87
CA ARG A 683 -10.32 -50.99 -5.86
C ARG A 683 -8.91 -50.83 -6.43
N ILE A 684 -8.37 -49.62 -6.39
CA ILE A 684 -6.98 -49.31 -6.72
C ILE A 684 -6.31 -48.85 -5.45
N ILE A 685 -5.40 -49.65 -4.90
CA ILE A 685 -4.83 -49.46 -3.57
C ILE A 685 -3.33 -49.25 -3.72
N THR A 686 -2.82 -48.09 -3.29
CA THR A 686 -1.39 -47.87 -3.15
C THR A 686 -0.98 -48.02 -1.69
N THR A 687 0.17 -48.64 -1.42
CA THR A 687 0.70 -48.75 -0.05
C THR A 687 2.22 -48.90 -0.04
N HIS A 688 2.85 -48.44 1.04
CA HIS A 688 4.23 -48.79 1.38
C HIS A 688 4.34 -49.83 2.49
N ASP A 689 3.23 -50.28 3.05
CA ASP A 689 3.20 -51.37 4.03
C ASP A 689 3.32 -52.70 3.28
N ARG A 690 4.49 -53.33 3.46
CA ARG A 690 4.80 -54.62 2.86
C ARG A 690 3.91 -55.73 3.42
N MET A 691 3.63 -55.73 4.71
CA MET A 691 2.82 -56.76 5.36
C MET A 691 1.37 -56.68 4.89
N PHE A 692 0.81 -55.47 4.79
CA PHE A 692 -0.52 -55.26 4.21
C PHE A 692 -0.56 -55.75 2.75
N TRP A 693 0.41 -55.34 1.93
CA TRP A 693 0.51 -55.75 0.53
C TRP A 693 0.59 -57.27 0.38
N GLU A 694 1.39 -57.95 1.19
CA GLU A 694 1.52 -59.41 1.18
C GLU A 694 0.22 -60.09 1.60
N LYS A 695 -0.41 -59.65 2.69
CA LYS A 695 -1.67 -60.20 3.20
C LYS A 695 -2.82 -60.03 2.21
N ILE A 696 -3.04 -58.82 1.68
CA ILE A 696 -4.11 -58.58 0.71
C ILE A 696 -3.87 -59.35 -0.59
N SER A 697 -2.61 -59.48 -1.02
CA SER A 697 -2.27 -60.26 -2.21
C SER A 697 -2.53 -61.75 -2.01
N ASN A 698 -2.13 -62.30 -0.87
CA ASN A 698 -2.37 -63.71 -0.56
C ASN A 698 -3.87 -64.01 -0.41
N LYS A 699 -4.65 -63.10 0.17
CA LYS A 699 -6.11 -63.28 0.32
C LYS A 699 -6.84 -63.35 -1.03
N HIS A 700 -6.36 -62.62 -2.04
CA HIS A 700 -7.00 -62.50 -3.37
C HIS A 700 -6.34 -63.33 -4.48
N LYS A 701 -5.24 -64.07 -4.21
CA LYS A 701 -4.55 -64.93 -5.20
C LYS A 701 -5.14 -66.34 -5.29
N ARG A 702 -6.47 -66.49 -5.29
CA ARG A 702 -7.10 -67.76 -5.71
C ARG A 702 -6.98 -67.85 -7.24
N ALA A 703 -6.63 -69.02 -7.78
CA ALA A 703 -6.29 -69.19 -9.20
C ALA A 703 -7.41 -68.81 -10.20
N THR A 704 -8.65 -68.64 -9.72
CA THR A 704 -9.82 -68.13 -10.48
C THR A 704 -9.83 -66.61 -10.68
N ASP A 705 -8.92 -65.85 -10.04
CA ASP A 705 -9.07 -64.40 -9.85
C ASP A 705 -8.15 -63.55 -10.76
N ALA A 706 -7.53 -64.12 -11.81
CA ALA A 706 -6.60 -63.37 -12.67
C ALA A 706 -7.23 -62.12 -13.33
N ASP A 707 -8.53 -62.15 -13.62
CA ASP A 707 -9.29 -61.00 -14.15
C ASP A 707 -9.76 -60.02 -13.05
N THR A 708 -9.72 -60.44 -11.78
CA THR A 708 -10.26 -59.70 -10.63
C THR A 708 -9.20 -59.24 -9.64
N PHE A 709 -7.95 -59.67 -9.76
CA PHE A 709 -6.84 -59.26 -8.91
C PHE A 709 -5.58 -58.92 -9.70
N SER A 710 -4.93 -57.80 -9.38
CA SER A 710 -3.58 -57.49 -9.84
C SER A 710 -2.70 -56.99 -8.69
N SER A 711 -1.42 -57.35 -8.74
CA SER A 711 -0.41 -56.89 -7.79
C SER A 711 0.85 -56.45 -8.53
N GLN A 712 1.27 -55.22 -8.28
CA GLN A 712 2.35 -54.55 -9.02
C GLN A 712 3.27 -53.80 -8.05
N ILE A 713 4.56 -53.76 -8.37
CA ILE A 713 5.53 -52.93 -7.64
C ILE A 713 5.87 -51.71 -8.50
N LEU A 714 5.72 -50.52 -7.92
CA LEU A 714 6.16 -49.27 -8.53
C LEU A 714 7.61 -49.01 -8.14
N LYS A 715 8.48 -48.79 -9.12
CA LYS A 715 9.88 -48.39 -8.91
C LYS A 715 10.14 -47.08 -9.62
N SER A 716 10.57 -46.07 -8.86
CA SER A 716 11.05 -44.82 -9.44
C SER A 716 12.47 -44.99 -9.96
N THR A 717 12.72 -44.58 -11.19
CA THR A 717 14.04 -44.56 -11.82
C THR A 717 14.37 -43.14 -12.27
N PRO A 718 15.64 -42.81 -12.59
CA PRO A 718 16.00 -41.52 -13.20
C PRO A 718 15.26 -41.24 -14.51
N LYS A 719 14.70 -42.27 -15.15
CA LYS A 719 13.93 -42.20 -16.39
C LYS A 719 12.42 -42.35 -16.17
N GLY A 720 11.95 -42.21 -14.93
CA GLY A 720 10.53 -42.22 -14.54
C GLY A 720 10.10 -43.48 -13.81
N ILE A 721 8.82 -43.54 -13.45
CA ILE A 721 8.20 -44.69 -12.79
C ILE A 721 8.08 -45.86 -13.77
N VAL A 722 8.66 -47.00 -13.39
CA VAL A 722 8.51 -48.29 -14.06
C VAL A 722 7.72 -49.25 -13.17
N ILE A 723 6.97 -50.14 -13.81
CA ILE A 723 6.20 -51.18 -13.12
C ILE A 723 6.90 -52.51 -13.29
N GLN A 724 7.02 -53.24 -12.20
CA GLN A 724 7.39 -54.64 -12.21
C GLN A 724 6.19 -55.44 -11.72
N ASN A 725 5.69 -56.35 -12.57
CA ASN A 725 4.72 -57.35 -12.14
C ASN A 725 5.46 -58.27 -11.17
N PHE A 726 4.98 -58.31 -9.93
CA PHE A 726 5.62 -59.13 -8.91
C PHE A 726 4.77 -60.34 -8.60
N GLY A 727 5.41 -61.50 -8.64
CA GLY A 727 4.87 -62.76 -8.22
C GLY A 727 4.68 -62.87 -6.72
N VAL A 728 3.52 -62.50 -6.19
CA VAL A 728 3.39 -62.32 -4.73
C VAL A 728 3.31 -63.62 -3.92
N SER A 729 3.22 -64.81 -4.53
CA SER A 729 3.11 -66.05 -3.75
C SER A 729 4.43 -66.38 -3.07
N TYR A 730 4.38 -66.92 -1.86
CA TYR A 730 5.58 -67.40 -1.18
C TYR A 730 6.34 -68.41 -2.05
N SER A 731 5.64 -69.29 -2.78
CA SER A 731 6.25 -70.20 -3.74
C SER A 731 7.09 -69.49 -4.81
N GLN A 732 6.59 -68.41 -5.37
CA GLN A 732 7.30 -67.66 -6.41
C GLN A 732 8.45 -66.84 -5.81
N LYS A 733 8.28 -66.29 -4.61
CA LYS A 733 9.35 -65.60 -3.87
C LYS A 733 10.50 -66.53 -3.47
N VAL A 734 10.21 -67.76 -3.05
CA VAL A 734 11.24 -68.79 -2.78
C VAL A 734 12.01 -69.08 -4.06
N LYS A 735 11.30 -69.24 -5.17
CA LYS A 735 11.88 -69.53 -6.48
C LYS A 735 12.73 -68.38 -7.03
N GLU A 736 12.24 -67.14 -7.02
CA GLU A 736 12.99 -65.96 -7.43
C GLU A 736 14.29 -65.81 -6.61
N ALA A 737 14.21 -66.06 -5.30
CA ALA A 737 15.39 -66.06 -4.44
C ALA A 737 16.38 -67.17 -4.83
N LEU A 738 15.90 -68.38 -5.16
CA LEU A 738 16.74 -69.48 -5.66
C LEU A 738 17.40 -69.17 -7.02
N GLU A 739 16.69 -68.52 -7.94
CA GLU A 739 17.22 -68.10 -9.24
C GLU A 739 18.39 -67.10 -9.10
N THR A 740 18.36 -66.26 -8.07
CA THR A 740 19.45 -65.33 -7.73
C THR A 740 20.46 -65.88 -6.73
N TYR A 741 20.38 -67.17 -6.38
CA TYR A 741 21.22 -67.83 -5.37
C TYR A 741 21.13 -67.20 -3.95
N ASP A 742 20.04 -66.50 -3.63
CA ASP A 742 19.75 -65.95 -2.31
C ASP A 742 19.07 -67.00 -1.42
N ILE A 743 19.91 -67.91 -0.92
CA ILE A 743 19.51 -69.04 -0.05
C ILE A 743 18.80 -68.55 1.23
N ARG A 744 19.23 -67.41 1.80
CA ARG A 744 18.67 -66.87 3.04
C ARG A 744 17.24 -66.42 2.82
N GLN A 745 17.01 -65.65 1.77
CA GLN A 745 15.68 -65.14 1.48
C GLN A 745 14.72 -66.26 1.06
N ALA A 746 15.22 -67.27 0.35
CA ALA A 746 14.46 -68.48 0.01
C ALA A 746 14.00 -69.22 1.28
N LEU A 747 14.88 -69.47 2.25
CA LEU A 747 14.54 -70.15 3.50
C LEU A 747 13.53 -69.37 4.35
N VAL A 748 13.65 -68.04 4.43
CA VAL A 748 12.70 -67.19 5.16
C VAL A 748 11.29 -67.32 4.56
N TYR A 749 11.15 -67.22 3.24
CA TYR A 749 9.84 -67.37 2.61
C TYR A 749 9.29 -68.80 2.67
N SER A 750 10.16 -69.81 2.61
CA SER A 750 9.78 -71.21 2.82
C SER A 750 9.19 -71.43 4.21
N ARG A 751 9.79 -70.83 5.26
CA ARG A 751 9.28 -70.87 6.63
C ARG A 751 7.93 -70.17 6.77
N ILE A 752 7.79 -68.95 6.23
CA ILE A 752 6.52 -68.20 6.30
C ILE A 752 5.40 -68.97 5.59
N TRP A 753 5.69 -69.58 4.43
CA TRP A 753 4.73 -70.41 3.71
C TRP A 753 4.29 -71.61 4.56
N PHE A 754 5.25 -72.33 5.14
CA PHE A 754 5.00 -73.45 6.04
C PHE A 754 4.12 -73.06 7.25
N GLU A 755 4.52 -72.02 7.97
CA GLU A 755 3.80 -71.50 9.14
C GLU A 755 2.36 -71.10 8.79
N THR A 756 2.18 -70.42 7.66
CA THR A 756 0.85 -70.00 7.19
C THR A 756 -0.04 -71.21 6.93
N MET A 757 0.48 -72.25 6.25
CA MET A 757 -0.28 -73.47 5.97
C MET A 757 -0.72 -74.20 7.24
N VAL A 758 0.19 -74.34 8.22
CA VAL A 758 -0.11 -74.95 9.52
C VAL A 758 -1.18 -74.15 10.26
N ASN A 759 -1.00 -72.83 10.37
CA ASN A 759 -1.93 -71.97 11.10
C ASN A 759 -3.32 -71.95 10.45
N GLU A 760 -3.40 -71.83 9.12
CA GLU A 760 -4.68 -71.90 8.42
C GLU A 760 -5.39 -73.23 8.64
N TYR A 761 -4.65 -74.35 8.64
CA TYR A 761 -5.22 -75.66 8.93
C TYR A 761 -5.74 -75.73 10.37
N CYS A 762 -4.96 -75.27 11.35
CA CYS A 762 -5.39 -75.22 12.75
C CYS A 762 -6.66 -74.40 12.93
N VAL A 763 -6.75 -73.23 12.29
CA VAL A 763 -7.94 -72.35 12.34
C VAL A 763 -9.15 -73.03 11.68
N ARG A 764 -9.00 -73.58 10.47
CA ARG A 764 -10.09 -74.24 9.74
C ARG A 764 -10.64 -75.46 10.48
N ASN A 765 -9.78 -76.20 11.17
CA ASN A 765 -10.15 -77.41 11.89
C ASN A 765 -10.38 -77.18 13.39
N GLN A 766 -10.39 -75.91 13.84
CA GLN A 766 -10.64 -75.52 15.24
C GLN A 766 -9.73 -76.26 16.26
N ILE A 767 -8.45 -76.43 15.90
CA ILE A 767 -7.47 -77.13 16.76
C ILE A 767 -7.19 -76.30 18.01
N GLN A 768 -7.37 -76.91 19.19
CA GLN A 768 -7.08 -76.28 20.47
C GLN A 768 -5.62 -76.48 20.85
N ILE A 769 -4.93 -75.38 21.20
CA ILE A 769 -3.53 -75.40 21.60
C ILE A 769 -3.43 -74.99 23.06
N THR A 770 -2.81 -75.84 23.88
CA THR A 770 -2.57 -75.56 25.31
C THR A 770 -1.10 -75.18 25.49
N THR A 771 -0.83 -74.05 26.16
CA THR A 771 0.53 -73.58 26.45
C THR A 771 0.73 -73.38 27.96
N THR A 772 1.98 -73.50 28.42
CA THR A 772 2.36 -73.27 29.82
C THR A 772 3.16 -71.97 29.94
N PHE A 773 2.81 -71.14 30.93
CA PHE A 773 3.57 -69.92 31.17
C PHE A 773 5.01 -70.23 31.61
N SER A 774 5.99 -69.56 31.00
CA SER A 774 7.41 -69.72 31.33
C SER A 774 8.05 -68.39 31.74
N SER A 775 9.11 -68.44 32.54
CA SER A 775 9.84 -67.25 33.01
C SER A 775 10.44 -66.40 31.88
N ARG A 776 10.55 -66.92 30.66
CA ARG A 776 10.96 -66.16 29.46
C ARG A 776 9.87 -65.20 28.96
N GLN A 777 8.59 -65.50 29.21
CA GLN A 777 7.47 -64.63 28.79
C GLN A 777 7.34 -63.37 29.66
N LEU A 778 7.96 -63.33 30.84
CA LEU A 778 8.01 -62.14 31.71
C LEU A 778 8.69 -60.92 31.07
N LYS A 779 9.41 -61.11 29.95
CA LYS A 779 10.10 -60.04 29.20
C LYS A 779 9.41 -59.64 27.90
N LYS A 780 8.26 -60.23 27.57
CA LYS A 780 7.50 -59.95 26.33
C LYS A 780 6.22 -59.18 26.64
N ASP A 781 5.85 -58.27 25.75
CA ASP A 781 4.68 -57.39 25.92
C ASP A 781 3.33 -58.13 25.81
N ASN A 782 3.30 -59.34 25.23
CA ASN A 782 2.10 -60.15 25.10
C ASN A 782 2.26 -61.51 25.80
N TRP A 783 1.43 -61.75 26.82
CA TRP A 783 1.53 -62.93 27.69
C TRP A 783 0.88 -64.18 27.07
N LEU A 784 0.00 -63.99 26.09
CA LEU A 784 -0.81 -65.05 25.44
C LEU A 784 -0.26 -65.47 24.07
N GLU A 785 1.04 -65.30 23.83
CA GLU A 785 1.67 -65.75 22.59
C GLU A 785 1.74 -67.30 22.56
N ILE A 786 1.07 -67.90 21.56
CA ILE A 786 1.05 -69.36 21.37
C ILE A 786 2.44 -69.78 20.87
N SER A 787 3.07 -70.73 21.57
CA SER A 787 4.36 -71.27 21.14
C SER A 787 4.20 -72.02 19.82
N LEU A 788 5.03 -71.70 18.81
CA LEU A 788 5.11 -72.45 17.55
C LEU A 788 5.33 -73.95 17.81
N GLU A 789 6.14 -74.30 18.80
CA GLU A 789 6.38 -75.69 19.22
C GLU A 789 5.07 -76.38 19.64
N ALA A 790 4.25 -75.69 20.45
CA ALA A 790 2.95 -76.20 20.90
C ALA A 790 1.97 -76.32 19.73
N THR A 791 1.91 -75.33 18.85
CA THR A 791 1.10 -75.36 17.62
C THR A 791 1.47 -76.54 16.74
N TYR A 792 2.77 -76.76 16.50
CA TYR A 792 3.27 -77.87 15.68
C TYR A 792 3.02 -79.23 16.30
N ASN A 793 3.11 -79.35 17.62
CA ASN A 793 2.86 -80.62 18.30
C ASN A 793 1.38 -81.03 18.20
N GLU A 794 0.45 -80.09 18.40
CA GLU A 794 -0.99 -80.38 18.23
C GLU A 794 -1.36 -80.59 16.76
N PHE A 795 -0.78 -79.80 15.86
CA PHE A 795 -0.94 -80.01 14.42
C PHE A 795 -0.45 -81.39 13.97
N ALA A 796 0.73 -81.84 14.43
CA ALA A 796 1.25 -83.17 14.07
C ALA A 796 0.31 -84.31 14.47
N LYS A 797 -0.34 -84.20 15.64
CA LYS A 797 -1.35 -85.18 16.09
C LYS A 797 -2.56 -85.23 15.17
N SER A 798 -2.94 -84.09 14.57
CA SER A 798 -4.09 -83.99 13.67
C SER A 798 -3.87 -84.62 12.28
N LEU A 799 -2.62 -84.91 11.89
CA LEU A 799 -2.27 -85.46 10.57
C LEU A 799 -2.45 -86.98 10.42
N ASN A 800 -3.08 -87.68 11.38
CA ASN A 800 -3.42 -89.11 11.31
C ASN A 800 -2.27 -90.04 10.85
N GLY A 801 -1.03 -89.75 11.28
CA GLY A 801 0.14 -90.59 11.00
C GLY A 801 0.91 -90.26 9.72
N ASN A 802 0.41 -89.38 8.84
CA ASN A 802 1.15 -88.90 7.67
C ASN A 802 2.01 -87.68 8.07
N VAL A 803 3.06 -87.90 8.85
CA VAL A 803 3.88 -86.80 9.42
C VAL A 803 5.25 -86.65 8.77
N ASP A 804 5.60 -87.47 7.78
CA ASP A 804 6.96 -87.52 7.23
C ASP A 804 7.37 -86.21 6.55
N THR A 805 6.53 -85.68 5.65
CA THR A 805 6.78 -84.39 4.99
C THR A 805 6.79 -83.23 5.99
N PHE A 806 5.86 -83.26 6.96
CA PHE A 806 5.79 -82.25 8.02
C PHE A 806 7.04 -82.27 8.92
N ASN A 807 7.49 -83.44 9.37
CA ASN A 807 8.67 -83.59 10.22
C ASN A 807 9.95 -83.21 9.48
N TYR A 808 10.04 -83.55 8.19
CA TYR A 808 11.14 -83.14 7.33
C TYR A 808 11.23 -81.60 7.26
N LEU A 809 10.12 -80.94 6.89
CA LEU A 809 10.06 -79.48 6.82
C LEU A 809 10.28 -78.83 8.20
N LYS A 810 9.70 -79.39 9.26
CA LYS A 810 9.86 -78.88 10.63
C LYS A 810 11.33 -78.91 11.03
N ASN A 811 12.03 -80.02 10.83
CA ASN A 811 13.41 -80.18 11.29
C ASN A 811 14.42 -79.36 10.43
N ASP A 812 14.21 -79.30 9.12
CA ASP A 812 15.12 -78.59 8.22
C ASP A 812 14.87 -77.06 8.22
N LEU A 813 13.62 -76.60 8.33
CA LEU A 813 13.29 -75.16 8.40
C LEU A 813 13.42 -74.58 9.82
N ILE A 814 13.16 -75.37 10.87
CA ILE A 814 13.09 -74.91 12.28
C ILE A 814 14.29 -75.43 13.09
N ASN A 815 15.48 -75.41 12.48
CA ASN A 815 16.71 -75.58 13.23
C ASN A 815 17.07 -74.27 13.96
N TRP A 816 16.81 -74.24 15.27
CA TRP A 816 16.80 -73.06 16.16
C TRP A 816 18.09 -72.23 16.23
N GLY A 817 19.22 -72.71 15.73
CA GLY A 817 20.52 -72.03 15.85
C GLY A 817 20.77 -70.87 14.88
N GLY A 818 20.01 -70.77 13.78
CA GLY A 818 20.32 -69.81 12.69
C GLY A 818 19.26 -68.74 12.42
N GLN A 819 18.05 -68.83 12.98
CA GLN A 819 16.90 -68.05 12.48
C GLN A 819 16.06 -67.39 13.57
N ASN A 820 16.68 -66.88 14.64
CA ASN A 820 15.96 -66.05 15.61
C ASN A 820 16.09 -64.57 15.21
N GLN A 821 15.08 -64.05 14.50
CA GLN A 821 14.77 -62.63 14.41
C GLN A 821 13.32 -62.44 14.86
N GLU A 822 13.06 -62.50 16.17
CA GLU A 822 11.75 -62.17 16.75
C GLU A 822 11.38 -60.68 16.62
N HIS A 823 12.24 -59.87 15.98
CA HIS A 823 11.90 -58.53 15.57
C HIS A 823 12.34 -58.34 14.12
N HIS A 824 11.40 -58.03 13.23
CA HIS A 824 11.68 -57.57 11.85
C HIS A 824 12.35 -56.18 11.81
N ALA A 825 13.26 -55.90 12.76
CA ALA A 825 14.16 -54.77 12.74
C ALA A 825 15.54 -55.27 12.24
N PHE A 826 16.05 -54.61 11.21
CA PHE A 826 17.39 -54.85 10.67
C PHE A 826 18.44 -54.62 11.76
N ASP A 827 19.15 -55.67 12.16
CA ASP A 827 20.40 -55.57 12.92
C ASP A 827 21.56 -56.03 12.01
N GLU A 828 22.46 -55.11 11.68
CA GLU A 828 23.53 -55.26 10.67
C GLU A 828 24.72 -56.11 11.14
N TYR A 829 24.70 -56.65 12.37
CA TYR A 829 25.87 -57.29 12.99
C TYR A 829 25.88 -58.84 13.02
N ASN A 830 24.86 -59.53 12.52
CA ASN A 830 24.83 -61.01 12.49
C ASN A 830 25.23 -61.59 11.12
N TYR A 831 26.54 -61.66 10.85
CA TYR A 831 27.14 -62.21 9.62
C TYR A 831 27.51 -63.70 9.66
N ASN A 832 27.14 -64.46 10.69
CA ASN A 832 27.43 -65.90 10.76
C ASN A 832 26.14 -66.74 10.70
N PHE A 833 25.61 -66.93 9.49
CA PHE A 833 24.65 -68.00 9.21
C PHE A 833 25.38 -69.31 8.91
N SER A 834 24.75 -70.45 9.18
CA SER A 834 25.26 -71.75 8.77
C SER A 834 25.44 -71.79 7.24
N HIS A 835 26.69 -71.80 6.78
CA HIS A 835 27.09 -72.04 5.39
C HIS A 835 26.80 -73.49 4.92
N ALA A 836 26.04 -74.29 5.67
CA ALA A 836 25.90 -75.72 5.42
C ALA A 836 24.81 -76.08 4.39
N THR A 837 23.78 -75.24 4.18
CA THR A 837 22.64 -75.59 3.32
C THR A 837 22.89 -75.19 1.86
N THR A 838 22.87 -76.16 0.94
CA THR A 838 23.10 -75.95 -0.49
C THR A 838 21.82 -75.53 -1.22
N SER A 839 21.93 -74.88 -2.40
CA SER A 839 20.75 -74.54 -3.23
C SER A 839 19.88 -75.76 -3.56
N LEU A 840 20.48 -76.95 -3.64
CA LEU A 840 19.78 -78.21 -3.90
C LEU A 840 18.91 -78.66 -2.71
N GLU A 841 19.40 -78.48 -1.49
CA GLU A 841 18.65 -78.78 -0.27
C GLU A 841 17.47 -77.81 -0.11
N VAL A 842 17.66 -76.52 -0.40
CA VAL A 842 16.57 -75.54 -0.36
C VAL A 842 15.54 -75.79 -1.48
N GLN A 843 15.99 -76.24 -2.66
CA GLN A 843 15.08 -76.69 -3.72
C GLN A 843 14.28 -77.92 -3.30
N THR A 844 14.88 -78.85 -2.54
CA THR A 844 14.17 -80.01 -1.98
C THR A 844 13.12 -79.57 -0.95
N ILE A 845 13.45 -78.61 -0.08
CA ILE A 845 12.50 -77.99 0.84
C ILE A 845 11.34 -77.34 0.07
N TYR A 846 11.63 -76.60 -1.01
CA TYR A 846 10.62 -76.00 -1.87
C TYR A 846 9.67 -77.03 -2.48
N GLU A 847 10.18 -78.14 -3.01
CA GLU A 847 9.36 -79.25 -3.52
C GLU A 847 8.51 -79.87 -2.41
N LYS A 848 9.07 -80.09 -1.22
CA LYS A 848 8.35 -80.64 -0.06
C LYS A 848 7.24 -79.72 0.45
N LEU A 849 7.37 -78.40 0.32
CA LEU A 849 6.31 -77.45 0.67
C LEU A 849 5.08 -77.61 -0.22
N TRP A 850 5.27 -77.90 -1.52
CA TRP A 850 4.15 -78.21 -2.41
C TRP A 850 3.49 -79.54 -2.10
N VAL A 851 4.29 -80.58 -1.78
CA VAL A 851 3.76 -81.86 -1.31
C VAL A 851 2.97 -81.68 -0.02
N PHE A 852 3.44 -80.84 0.89
CA PHE A 852 2.74 -80.52 2.13
C PHE A 852 1.46 -79.70 1.88
N GLU A 853 1.47 -78.71 0.99
CA GLU A 853 0.26 -77.97 0.59
C GLU A 853 -0.81 -78.93 0.03
N ALA A 854 -0.39 -79.88 -0.83
CA ALA A 854 -1.28 -80.90 -1.37
C ALA A 854 -1.79 -81.88 -0.31
N GLN A 855 -0.97 -82.24 0.67
CA GLN A 855 -1.40 -83.06 1.80
C GLN A 855 -2.53 -82.40 2.60
N LEU A 856 -2.51 -81.06 2.72
CA LEU A 856 -3.54 -80.29 3.42
C LEU A 856 -4.75 -79.97 2.54
N ASN A 857 -4.57 -79.85 1.23
CA ASN A 857 -5.63 -79.54 0.27
C ASN A 857 -5.32 -80.07 -1.15
N GLN A 858 -5.58 -81.35 -1.37
CA GLN A 858 -5.13 -82.07 -2.57
C GLN A 858 -5.72 -81.52 -3.86
N ASP A 859 -7.06 -81.46 -3.97
CA ASP A 859 -7.75 -81.05 -5.20
C ASP A 859 -7.32 -79.64 -5.65
N LYS A 860 -7.26 -78.69 -4.72
CA LYS A 860 -6.86 -77.30 -5.01
C LYS A 860 -5.40 -77.17 -5.42
N THR A 861 -4.52 -77.96 -4.81
CA THR A 861 -3.08 -77.90 -5.09
C THR A 861 -2.75 -78.52 -6.44
N ILE A 862 -3.38 -79.65 -6.78
CA ILE A 862 -3.26 -80.27 -8.10
C ILE A 862 -3.79 -79.34 -9.19
N GLU A 863 -4.94 -78.69 -8.96
CA GLU A 863 -5.49 -77.71 -9.90
C GLU A 863 -4.52 -76.54 -10.12
N LYS A 864 -3.95 -75.98 -9.04
CA LYS A 864 -2.95 -74.90 -9.08
C LYS A 864 -1.70 -75.29 -9.88
N LEU A 865 -1.14 -76.47 -9.62
CA LEU A 865 0.05 -76.98 -10.31
C LEU A 865 -0.22 -77.26 -11.81
N ASN A 866 -1.38 -77.83 -12.14
CA ASN A 866 -1.77 -78.05 -13.53
C ASN A 866 -1.98 -76.75 -14.30
N ASN A 867 -2.53 -75.72 -13.65
CA ASN A 867 -2.69 -74.39 -14.26
C ASN A 867 -1.34 -73.72 -14.53
N GLU A 868 -0.41 -73.75 -13.58
CA GLU A 868 0.96 -73.24 -13.77
C GLU A 868 1.68 -74.00 -14.90
N LYS A 869 1.51 -75.33 -14.95
CA LYS A 869 2.04 -76.16 -16.04
C LYS A 869 1.48 -75.76 -17.40
N ALA A 870 0.16 -75.57 -17.51
CA ALA A 870 -0.49 -75.16 -18.75
C ALA A 870 -0.01 -73.77 -19.24
N GLU A 871 0.27 -72.84 -18.33
CA GLU A 871 0.85 -71.54 -18.67
C GLU A 871 2.26 -71.68 -19.27
N HIS A 872 3.13 -72.46 -18.62
CA HIS A 872 4.47 -72.70 -19.12
C HIS A 872 4.49 -73.50 -20.44
N GLU A 873 3.52 -74.40 -20.66
CA GLU A 873 3.32 -75.08 -21.95
C GLU A 873 2.96 -74.08 -23.06
N ARG A 874 2.05 -73.12 -22.78
CA ARG A 874 1.74 -72.04 -23.73
C ARG A 874 2.95 -71.16 -24.03
N ILE A 875 3.73 -70.80 -23.01
CA ILE A 875 4.96 -70.00 -23.20
C ILE A 875 5.96 -70.78 -24.06
N ARG A 876 6.17 -72.06 -23.80
CA ARG A 876 7.03 -72.95 -24.59
C ARG A 876 6.56 -73.01 -26.04
N GLU A 877 5.28 -73.21 -26.29
CA GLU A 877 4.73 -73.24 -27.65
C GLU A 877 4.91 -71.91 -28.39
N GLN A 878 4.60 -70.78 -27.74
CA GLN A 878 4.73 -69.45 -28.35
C GLN A 878 6.19 -69.13 -28.70
N THR A 879 7.12 -69.34 -27.75
CA THR A 879 8.54 -69.07 -27.97
C THR A 879 9.15 -70.04 -28.98
N THR A 880 8.73 -71.31 -29.00
CA THR A 880 9.15 -72.28 -30.03
C THR A 880 8.68 -71.86 -31.42
N ARG A 881 7.40 -71.45 -31.57
CA ARG A 881 6.87 -70.94 -32.85
C ARG A 881 7.60 -69.68 -33.30
N GLN A 882 7.94 -68.79 -32.37
CA GLN A 882 8.65 -67.56 -32.66
C GLN A 882 10.10 -67.82 -33.11
N LEU A 883 10.80 -68.77 -32.47
CA LEU A 883 12.16 -69.19 -32.87
C LEU A 883 12.17 -70.05 -34.15
N ALA A 884 11.06 -70.70 -34.51
CA ALA A 884 10.91 -71.41 -35.77
C ALA A 884 10.65 -70.49 -36.97
N ASN A 885 10.36 -69.20 -36.74
CA ASN A 885 10.17 -68.22 -37.81
C ASN A 885 11.53 -67.65 -38.24
N GLN A 886 12.03 -68.12 -39.39
CA GLN A 886 13.31 -67.68 -39.95
C GLN A 886 13.40 -66.15 -40.12
N GLY A 887 12.30 -65.49 -40.51
CA GLY A 887 12.25 -64.04 -40.66
C GLY A 887 12.40 -63.27 -39.35
N PHE A 888 12.04 -63.86 -38.21
CA PHE A 888 12.29 -63.27 -36.89
C PHE A 888 13.74 -63.48 -36.46
N VAL A 889 14.28 -64.68 -36.65
CA VAL A 889 15.66 -65.03 -36.26
C VAL A 889 16.70 -64.21 -37.04
N ASP A 890 16.44 -63.97 -38.33
CA ASP A 890 17.41 -63.33 -39.22
C ASP A 890 17.35 -61.78 -39.16
N ASN A 891 16.18 -61.20 -38.85
CA ASN A 891 15.97 -59.75 -38.90
C ASN A 891 15.83 -59.05 -37.54
N ALA A 892 15.57 -59.78 -36.45
CA ALA A 892 15.50 -59.17 -35.11
C ALA A 892 16.90 -58.95 -34.53
N ALA A 893 17.01 -57.99 -33.61
CA ALA A 893 18.27 -57.77 -32.88
C ALA A 893 18.71 -59.06 -32.15
N GLN A 894 20.01 -59.36 -32.17
CA GLN A 894 20.56 -60.59 -31.56
C GLN A 894 20.16 -60.76 -30.10
N GLU A 895 20.08 -59.68 -29.32
CA GLU A 895 19.61 -59.69 -27.93
C GLU A 895 18.15 -60.15 -27.80
N LEU A 896 17.27 -59.80 -28.73
CA LEU A 896 15.87 -60.23 -28.72
C LEU A 896 15.73 -61.71 -29.05
N VAL A 897 16.53 -62.20 -29.99
CA VAL A 897 16.58 -63.63 -30.35
C VAL A 897 17.13 -64.43 -29.17
N GLN A 898 18.19 -63.94 -28.51
CA GLN A 898 18.77 -64.58 -27.34
C GLN A 898 17.80 -64.59 -26.15
N ASN A 899 17.13 -63.47 -25.86
CA ASN A 899 16.08 -63.43 -24.83
C ASN A 899 14.94 -64.42 -25.10
N CYS A 900 14.59 -64.65 -26.37
CA CYS A 900 13.58 -65.63 -26.74
C CYS A 900 14.06 -67.07 -26.51
N ARG A 901 15.36 -67.36 -26.73
CA ARG A 901 16.00 -68.66 -26.42
C ARG A 901 16.05 -68.89 -24.91
N ASP A 902 16.49 -67.89 -24.14
CA ASP A 902 16.55 -67.96 -22.68
C ASP A 902 15.16 -68.19 -22.08
N ARG A 903 14.14 -67.52 -22.63
CA ARG A 903 12.74 -67.71 -22.21
C ARG A 903 12.22 -69.12 -22.51
N LEU A 904 12.61 -69.73 -23.62
CA LEU A 904 12.28 -71.12 -23.96
C LEU A 904 12.98 -72.10 -23.01
N GLU A 905 14.26 -71.88 -22.72
CA GLU A 905 15.03 -72.71 -21.79
C GLU A 905 14.45 -72.67 -20.37
N ARG A 906 14.10 -71.47 -19.88
CA ARG A 906 13.40 -71.31 -18.60
C ARG A 906 12.07 -72.05 -18.59
N ALA A 907 11.23 -71.88 -19.61
CA ALA A 907 9.95 -72.60 -19.69
C ALA A 907 10.14 -74.13 -19.66
N ASN A 908 11.18 -74.67 -20.29
CA ASN A 908 11.49 -76.09 -20.23
C ASN A 908 11.97 -76.55 -18.86
N SER A 909 12.79 -75.75 -18.17
CA SER A 909 13.22 -76.03 -16.80
C SER A 909 12.04 -76.06 -15.83
N GLU A 910 11.12 -75.11 -15.96
CA GLU A 910 9.91 -75.03 -15.14
C GLU A 910 8.99 -76.23 -15.33
N LEU A 911 8.77 -76.63 -16.58
CA LEU A 911 7.95 -77.82 -16.86
C LEU A 911 8.57 -79.08 -16.27
N ARG A 912 9.90 -79.21 -16.22
CA ARG A 912 10.55 -80.34 -15.55
C ARG A 912 10.32 -80.32 -14.04
N LEU A 913 10.46 -79.16 -13.40
CA LEU A 913 10.23 -78.99 -11.98
C LEU A 913 8.77 -79.26 -11.59
N LEU A 914 7.81 -78.68 -12.33
CA LEU A 914 6.38 -78.86 -12.08
C LEU A 914 5.94 -80.32 -12.29
N ASN A 915 6.47 -81.01 -13.32
CA ASN A 915 6.20 -82.44 -13.51
C ASN A 915 6.76 -83.26 -12.34
N LYS A 916 7.98 -82.96 -11.88
CA LYS A 916 8.60 -83.63 -10.73
C LYS A 916 7.80 -83.42 -9.43
N ILE A 917 7.22 -82.23 -9.24
CA ILE A 917 6.35 -81.94 -8.08
C ILE A 917 5.01 -82.67 -8.22
N LEU A 918 4.39 -82.65 -9.41
CA LEU A 918 3.14 -83.37 -9.70
C LEU A 918 3.28 -84.90 -9.60
N GLU A 919 4.48 -85.45 -9.75
CA GLU A 919 4.75 -86.88 -9.50
C GLU A 919 4.85 -87.22 -8.00
N GLN A 920 5.16 -86.23 -7.16
CA GLN A 920 5.29 -86.39 -5.71
C GLN A 920 4.00 -86.07 -4.94
N VAL A 921 3.12 -85.27 -5.55
CA VAL A 921 1.77 -84.88 -5.08
C VAL A 921 0.75 -85.92 -5.52
#